data_AF-A0A8H5BCQ1-F1
#
_entry.id   AF-A0A8H5BCQ1-F1
#
_cell.length_a   1.000
_cell.length_b   1.000
_cell.length_c   1.000
_cell.angle_alpha   90.00
_cell.angle_beta   90.00
_cell.angle_gamma   90.00
#
_symmetry.space_group_name_H-M   'P 1'
#
loop_
_entity.id
_entity.type
_entity.pdbx_description
1 polymer ?
#
loop_
_entity_poly.entity_id
_entity_poly.type
_entity_poly.pdbx_seq_one_letter_code
_entity_poly.pdbx_strand_id
1 'polypeptide(L)'
;MPEEIVLALEKIIDDFVFDKNGARVNNAVAIATLKAPLNEGGFKLIDLRSRNEAIALMILQRYHAPADRRPVWPPEEPTHTTVAGIPPIKVPPSHSEAVAAKYNAQCAPMTITPELRDSMPFWYHIGRRPDTRALYGDKWGVCQQKIHHFSTTKQMVDHARKNDAPDHLMTPTCDCYSCYDDRLTGCDNPIECRKNASTKLDSLAAVWDPRSDANQVPHRTAPNPEAIDGFKETWNRTMTENGDPTHHIRVLVDWKKEEQRTLPTADIAPALLPAWDTPRTTVYTDGSCSGNGTASARAGSGIWYGENEARNEAIRIPTAMASNNVGELVAALVAIQKNPRVQYLDIVSDSKYTIDALTTLLPRWADEGFTNCKNKSVLAAMYGEVLASSSTIRTRKVKGHSGDPGNDAADALAATGAEKEVPDHLNLRKGVFIKGAGVRLATATQSLLYRAIRRRADKHIRARTEANIDTIQSVIEEINGEKPLESAIWDSLGKGTVLTKKAKVFLWKTVHEGHKIGTYWEKIDSNPLTARMPCSLCQAPVESMAHILFECRASGQETAWQVFNELWDRTGKTKPYITLGTVMGVGLVQIKDERGKIITGATRLFRILLSETVYAIRLNRCDWRIGKGSDPTKILPPPEVRNRLLRAVNVRLRNDRVLTNHRSYGKKALNRKLVERTWYTVLDEAPSSALPPDWATNMGVLVGVGRVRRPPGRNR
;
A
#
# COMPACT_ATOMS: atom_id res chain seq x y z
N MET A 1 -24.20 5.59 -3.02
CA MET A 1 -24.77 6.39 -1.91
C MET A 1 -25.65 7.45 -2.53
N PRO A 2 -26.89 7.65 -2.07
CA PRO A 2 -27.75 8.74 -2.52
C PRO A 2 -27.03 10.08 -2.39
N GLU A 3 -27.27 10.99 -3.33
CA GLU A 3 -26.61 12.29 -3.42
C GLU A 3 -26.80 13.11 -2.12
N GLU A 4 -27.97 13.00 -1.51
CA GLU A 4 -28.33 13.62 -0.24
C GLU A 4 -27.42 13.22 0.93
N ILE A 5 -27.02 11.94 1.00
CA ILE A 5 -26.11 11.45 2.05
C ILE A 5 -24.67 11.90 1.79
N VAL A 6 -24.28 11.98 0.51
CA VAL A 6 -22.99 12.55 0.11
C VAL A 6 -22.90 14.01 0.57
N LEU A 7 -23.92 14.82 0.26
CA LEU A 7 -24.02 16.22 0.68
C LEU A 7 -24.04 16.38 2.21
N ALA A 8 -24.70 15.48 2.94
CA ALA A 8 -24.72 15.49 4.40
C ALA A 8 -23.34 15.17 5.01
N LEU A 9 -22.62 14.19 4.47
CA LEU A 9 -21.25 13.88 4.90
C LEU A 9 -20.27 15.00 4.54
N GLU A 10 -20.43 15.62 3.38
CA GLU A 10 -19.65 16.80 2.98
C GLU A 10 -19.84 17.94 3.98
N LYS A 11 -21.08 18.23 4.36
CA LYS A 11 -21.40 19.23 5.40
C LYS A 11 -20.73 18.92 6.75
N ILE A 12 -20.78 17.66 7.20
CA ILE A 12 -20.15 17.23 8.47
C ILE A 12 -18.62 17.36 8.40
N ILE A 13 -18.01 16.99 7.27
CA ILE A 13 -16.56 17.07 7.08
C ILE A 13 -16.10 18.53 7.01
N ASP A 14 -16.81 19.38 6.29
CA ASP A 14 -16.52 20.81 6.23
C ASP A 14 -16.67 21.47 7.62
N ASP A 15 -17.72 21.11 8.37
CA ASP A 15 -17.93 21.60 9.74
C ASP A 15 -16.80 21.15 10.69
N PHE A 16 -16.33 19.90 10.57
CA PHE A 16 -15.24 19.35 11.38
C PHE A 16 -13.86 19.94 11.04
N VAL A 17 -13.57 20.18 9.75
CA VAL A 17 -12.27 20.67 9.30
C VAL A 17 -12.09 22.17 9.56
N PHE A 18 -13.17 22.95 9.54
CA PHE A 18 -13.12 24.40 9.60
C PHE A 18 -13.65 25.04 10.89
N ASP A 19 -14.10 24.23 11.86
CA ASP A 19 -14.49 24.62 13.22
C ASP A 19 -15.41 25.86 13.28
N LYS A 20 -16.72 25.63 13.22
CA LYS A 20 -17.74 26.68 13.34
C LYS A 20 -17.92 27.11 14.80
N ASN A 21 -17.01 27.93 15.29
CA ASN A 21 -17.28 28.86 16.39
C ASN A 21 -17.14 30.31 15.88
N GLY A 22 -18.02 30.71 14.95
CA GLY A 22 -18.42 32.12 14.85
C GLY A 22 -18.49 32.79 13.48
N ALA A 23 -18.12 32.18 12.36
CA ALA A 23 -18.29 32.82 11.05
C ALA A 23 -18.79 31.85 9.98
N ARG A 24 -19.92 32.20 9.34
CA ARG A 24 -20.37 31.57 8.08
C ARG A 24 -19.30 31.83 7.03
N VAL A 25 -18.41 30.87 6.82
CA VAL A 25 -17.51 30.87 5.68
C VAL A 25 -17.94 29.76 4.74
N ASN A 26 -18.52 30.14 3.60
CA ASN A 26 -18.75 29.26 2.46
C ASN A 26 -17.41 28.90 1.80
N ASN A 27 -16.57 28.13 2.51
CA ASN A 27 -15.32 27.62 2.00
C ASN A 27 -15.47 26.12 1.75
N ALA A 28 -16.28 25.76 0.75
CA ALA A 28 -16.23 24.42 0.19
C ALA A 28 -14.78 24.17 -0.28
N VAL A 29 -14.11 23.18 0.32
CA VAL A 29 -12.88 22.66 -0.25
C VAL A 29 -13.30 21.86 -1.47
N ALA A 30 -12.69 22.13 -2.63
CA ALA A 30 -12.99 21.36 -3.83
C ALA A 30 -12.90 19.87 -3.52
N ILE A 31 -13.94 19.11 -3.91
CA ILE A 31 -14.06 17.67 -3.67
C ILE A 31 -12.79 16.93 -4.12
N ALA A 32 -12.18 17.34 -5.24
CA ALA A 32 -10.90 16.80 -5.70
C ALA A 32 -9.79 16.91 -4.64
N THR A 33 -9.73 18.03 -3.92
CA THR A 33 -8.78 18.30 -2.81
C THR A 33 -9.17 17.54 -1.54
N LEU A 34 -10.44 17.23 -1.28
CA LEU A 34 -10.79 16.34 -0.15
C LEU A 34 -10.45 14.86 -0.46
N LYS A 35 -10.56 14.45 -1.72
CA LYS A 35 -10.42 13.05 -2.18
C LYS A 35 -8.98 12.62 -2.50
N ALA A 36 -8.18 13.51 -3.09
CA ALA A 36 -6.85 13.19 -3.60
C ALA A 36 -5.88 12.71 -2.48
N PRO A 37 -4.90 11.84 -2.81
CA PRO A 37 -3.82 11.48 -1.91
C PRO A 37 -3.09 12.70 -1.33
N LEU A 38 -2.44 12.51 -0.17
CA LEU A 38 -1.61 13.57 0.41
C LEU A 38 -0.52 14.02 -0.56
N ASN A 39 0.16 13.13 -1.26
CA ASN A 39 1.21 13.49 -2.23
C ASN A 39 0.68 14.19 -3.51
N GLU A 40 -0.64 14.23 -3.72
CA GLU A 40 -1.27 14.89 -4.87
C GLU A 40 -2.06 16.13 -4.45
N GLY A 41 -1.86 16.62 -3.23
CA GLY A 41 -2.51 17.84 -2.78
C GLY A 41 -3.97 17.66 -2.43
N GLY A 42 -4.36 16.47 -1.96
CA GLY A 42 -5.60 16.26 -1.23
C GLY A 42 -5.47 15.83 0.24
N PHE A 43 -6.54 16.03 1.01
CA PHE A 43 -6.61 15.73 2.44
C PHE A 43 -6.83 14.25 2.76
N LYS A 44 -6.98 13.40 1.74
CA LYS A 44 -7.24 11.96 1.88
C LYS A 44 -8.46 11.69 2.79
N LEU A 45 -9.46 12.57 2.76
CA LEU A 45 -10.55 12.59 3.73
C LEU A 45 -11.60 11.51 3.47
N ILE A 46 -12.01 11.26 2.22
CA ILE A 46 -12.70 10.06 1.72
C ILE A 46 -12.89 10.23 0.20
N ASP A 47 -12.46 9.26 -0.62
CA ASP A 47 -12.85 9.20 -2.04
C ASP A 47 -14.18 8.45 -2.19
N LEU A 48 -15.28 9.20 -2.16
CA LEU A 48 -16.63 8.63 -2.23
C LEU A 48 -16.90 7.86 -3.53
N ARG A 49 -16.28 8.25 -4.66
CA ARG A 49 -16.45 7.54 -5.93
C ARG A 49 -15.81 6.17 -5.84
N SER A 50 -14.51 6.10 -5.54
CA SER A 50 -13.82 4.82 -5.35
C SER A 50 -14.44 3.98 -4.23
N ARG A 51 -15.03 4.62 -3.20
CA ARG A 51 -15.73 3.91 -2.12
C ARG A 51 -17.03 3.29 -2.59
N ASN A 52 -17.86 4.02 -3.34
CA ASN A 52 -19.10 3.51 -3.93
C ASN A 52 -18.80 2.38 -4.93
N GLU A 53 -17.73 2.54 -5.72
CA GLU A 53 -17.22 1.52 -6.63
C GLU A 53 -16.78 0.25 -5.89
N ALA A 54 -16.08 0.39 -4.76
CA ALA A 54 -15.74 -0.73 -3.89
C ALA A 54 -16.99 -1.39 -3.27
N ILE A 55 -18.04 -0.62 -2.93
CA ILE A 55 -19.32 -1.17 -2.44
C ILE A 55 -19.97 -2.02 -3.53
N ALA A 56 -19.99 -1.55 -4.79
CA ALA A 56 -20.56 -2.31 -5.90
C ALA A 56 -19.87 -3.68 -6.06
N LEU A 57 -18.54 -3.71 -5.94
CA LEU A 57 -17.77 -4.97 -5.94
C LEU A 57 -18.06 -5.87 -4.72
N MET A 58 -18.32 -5.29 -3.54
CA MET A 58 -18.77 -6.08 -2.38
C MET A 58 -20.14 -6.72 -2.60
N ILE A 59 -21.02 -6.08 -3.37
CA ILE A 59 -22.31 -6.67 -3.73
C ILE A 59 -22.09 -7.84 -4.70
N LEU A 60 -21.21 -7.66 -5.71
CA LEU A 60 -20.81 -8.74 -6.61
C LEU A 60 -20.26 -9.96 -5.83
N GLN A 61 -19.41 -9.73 -4.82
CA GLN A 61 -18.90 -10.80 -3.95
C GLN A 61 -20.02 -11.61 -3.28
N ARG A 62 -21.04 -10.93 -2.74
CA ARG A 62 -22.18 -11.59 -2.09
C ARG A 62 -23.03 -12.39 -3.08
N TYR A 63 -23.16 -11.90 -4.31
CA TYR A 63 -23.89 -12.60 -5.37
C TYR A 63 -23.22 -13.92 -5.75
N HIS A 64 -21.88 -13.95 -5.75
CA HIS A 64 -21.09 -15.14 -6.05
C HIS A 64 -20.75 -15.98 -4.82
N ALA A 65 -21.35 -15.75 -3.65
CA ALA A 65 -21.15 -16.65 -2.52
C ALA A 65 -21.74 -18.05 -2.82
N PRO A 66 -21.23 -19.11 -2.16
CA PRO A 66 -21.82 -20.45 -2.17
C PRO A 66 -23.33 -20.40 -1.90
N ALA A 67 -24.10 -21.34 -2.45
CA ALA A 67 -25.56 -21.28 -2.45
C ALA A 67 -26.17 -21.17 -1.03
N ASP A 68 -25.58 -21.83 -0.03
CA ASP A 68 -25.95 -21.78 1.39
C ASP A 68 -25.66 -20.41 2.04
N ARG A 69 -24.76 -19.63 1.45
CA ARG A 69 -24.33 -18.30 1.93
C ARG A 69 -24.80 -17.16 1.04
N ARG A 70 -25.40 -17.48 -0.11
CA ARG A 70 -25.95 -16.50 -1.04
C ARG A 70 -27.22 -15.92 -0.41
N PRO A 71 -27.40 -14.59 -0.44
CA PRO A 71 -28.68 -14.02 -0.03
C PRO A 71 -29.78 -14.63 -0.90
N VAL A 72 -30.85 -15.13 -0.28
CA VAL A 72 -32.07 -15.51 -1.00
C VAL A 72 -32.70 -14.21 -1.46
N TRP A 73 -32.36 -13.79 -2.67
CA TRP A 73 -33.06 -12.71 -3.34
C TRP A 73 -34.42 -13.29 -3.74
N PRO A 74 -35.54 -12.71 -3.27
CA PRO A 74 -36.84 -13.27 -3.60
C PRO A 74 -36.96 -13.37 -5.12
N PRO A 75 -37.50 -14.50 -5.65
CA PRO A 75 -37.80 -14.59 -7.07
C PRO A 75 -38.67 -13.39 -7.47
N GLU A 76 -38.49 -12.94 -8.70
CA GLU A 76 -39.26 -11.84 -9.29
C GLU A 76 -40.75 -12.20 -9.36
N GLU A 77 -41.48 -12.05 -8.25
CA GLU A 77 -42.94 -11.94 -8.26
C GLU A 77 -43.38 -10.81 -7.31
N PRO A 78 -44.32 -9.95 -7.73
CA PRO A 78 -44.84 -8.88 -6.89
C PRO A 78 -45.91 -9.44 -5.96
N THR A 79 -45.54 -10.04 -4.83
CA THR A 79 -46.51 -10.27 -3.76
C THR A 79 -46.66 -9.00 -2.94
N HIS A 80 -47.79 -8.33 -3.13
CA HIS A 80 -48.27 -7.24 -2.29
C HIS A 80 -48.27 -7.67 -0.81
N THR A 81 -47.33 -7.15 -0.02
CA THR A 81 -47.53 -6.88 1.42
C THR A 81 -46.40 -5.98 1.89
N THR A 82 -46.72 -4.70 1.98
CA THR A 82 -45.91 -3.66 2.60
C THR A 82 -45.85 -3.87 4.11
N VAL A 83 -44.68 -4.21 4.63
CA VAL A 83 -44.27 -3.79 5.98
C VAL A 83 -43.24 -2.68 5.81
N ALA A 84 -43.52 -1.53 6.42
CA ALA A 84 -42.81 -0.28 6.22
C ALA A 84 -41.35 -0.33 6.67
N GLY A 85 -40.45 0.28 5.88
CA GLY A 85 -39.33 1.03 6.48
C GLY A 85 -37.98 1.02 5.76
N ILE A 86 -37.61 -0.01 5.01
CA ILE A 86 -36.36 -0.01 4.21
C ILE A 86 -36.59 -0.88 2.96
N PRO A 87 -36.52 -0.35 1.73
CA PRO A 87 -36.59 -1.21 0.56
C PRO A 87 -35.38 -2.14 0.54
N PRO A 88 -35.57 -3.47 0.38
CA PRO A 88 -34.44 -4.33 0.07
C PRO A 88 -33.80 -3.79 -1.22
N ILE A 89 -32.48 -3.61 -1.20
CA ILE A 89 -31.73 -3.18 -2.38
C ILE A 89 -31.90 -4.28 -3.43
N LYS A 90 -32.88 -4.12 -4.34
CA LYS A 90 -32.97 -4.93 -5.56
C LYS A 90 -31.75 -4.58 -6.39
N VAL A 91 -30.76 -5.47 -6.39
CA VAL A 91 -29.68 -5.40 -7.37
C VAL A 91 -30.14 -6.25 -8.56
N PRO A 92 -30.60 -5.64 -9.65
CA PRO A 92 -30.97 -6.41 -10.83
C PRO A 92 -29.73 -7.17 -11.34
N PRO A 93 -29.89 -8.37 -11.92
CA PRO A 93 -28.79 -9.12 -12.53
C PRO A 93 -27.93 -8.26 -13.47
N SER A 94 -28.57 -7.35 -14.22
CA SER A 94 -27.93 -6.38 -15.11
C SER A 94 -26.93 -5.43 -14.42
N HIS A 95 -27.14 -5.10 -13.14
CA HIS A 95 -26.20 -4.26 -12.39
C HIS A 95 -24.95 -5.05 -11.99
N SER A 96 -25.11 -6.28 -11.51
CA SER A 96 -23.97 -7.15 -11.17
C SER A 96 -23.13 -7.47 -12.41
N GLU A 97 -23.78 -7.71 -13.55
CA GLU A 97 -23.12 -7.91 -14.85
C GLU A 97 -22.35 -6.66 -15.30
N ALA A 98 -22.96 -5.47 -15.20
CA ALA A 98 -22.29 -4.22 -15.55
C ALA A 98 -21.08 -3.94 -14.64
N VAL A 99 -21.18 -4.25 -13.34
CA VAL A 99 -20.07 -4.11 -12.38
C VAL A 99 -18.96 -5.13 -12.68
N ALA A 100 -19.32 -6.39 -12.96
CA ALA A 100 -18.39 -7.44 -13.35
C ALA A 100 -17.63 -7.05 -14.62
N ALA A 101 -18.31 -6.55 -15.65
CA ALA A 101 -17.70 -6.08 -16.88
C ALA A 101 -16.78 -4.86 -16.63
N LYS A 102 -17.25 -3.86 -15.88
CA LYS A 102 -16.49 -2.63 -15.58
C LYS A 102 -15.15 -2.92 -14.89
N TYR A 103 -15.11 -3.89 -13.98
CA TYR A 103 -13.90 -4.24 -13.24
C TYR A 103 -13.23 -5.52 -13.71
N ASN A 104 -13.58 -6.00 -14.91
CA ASN A 104 -12.99 -7.18 -15.51
C ASN A 104 -12.97 -8.39 -14.56
N ALA A 105 -14.14 -8.72 -13.99
CA ALA A 105 -14.32 -9.85 -13.09
C ALA A 105 -14.24 -11.16 -13.87
N GLN A 106 -13.37 -12.07 -13.44
CA GLN A 106 -13.10 -13.31 -14.16
C GLN A 106 -12.71 -14.45 -13.22
N CYS A 107 -13.05 -15.69 -13.57
CA CYS A 107 -12.51 -16.86 -12.89
C CYS A 107 -11.03 -17.02 -13.29
N ALA A 108 -10.13 -16.74 -12.34
CA ALA A 108 -8.69 -16.68 -12.54
C ALA A 108 -7.98 -17.40 -11.37
N PRO A 109 -8.05 -18.73 -11.32
CA PRO A 109 -7.37 -19.50 -10.29
C PRO A 109 -5.84 -19.39 -10.43
N MET A 110 -5.13 -19.48 -9.30
CA MET A 110 -3.67 -19.50 -9.30
C MET A 110 -3.12 -20.88 -9.65
N THR A 111 -3.75 -21.94 -9.14
CA THR A 111 -3.55 -23.34 -9.56
C THR A 111 -4.90 -23.95 -9.88
N ILE A 112 -4.92 -24.87 -10.85
CA ILE A 112 -6.10 -25.65 -11.20
C ILE A 112 -6.00 -27.01 -10.52
N THR A 113 -6.77 -27.20 -9.46
CA THR A 113 -6.85 -28.48 -8.75
C THR A 113 -7.84 -29.43 -9.45
N PRO A 114 -7.75 -30.75 -9.22
CA PRO A 114 -8.75 -31.69 -9.71
C PRO A 114 -10.18 -31.35 -9.25
N GLU A 115 -10.34 -30.93 -7.99
CA GLU A 115 -11.65 -30.57 -7.43
C GLU A 115 -12.24 -29.33 -8.12
N LEU A 116 -11.38 -28.37 -8.49
CA LEU A 116 -11.79 -27.20 -9.27
C LEU A 116 -12.24 -27.61 -10.68
N ARG A 117 -11.47 -28.47 -11.38
CA ARG A 117 -11.84 -28.95 -12.72
C ARG A 117 -13.20 -29.64 -12.72
N ASP A 118 -13.43 -30.50 -11.74
CA ASP A 118 -14.67 -31.24 -11.58
C ASP A 118 -15.87 -30.32 -11.37
N SER A 119 -15.72 -29.28 -10.55
CA SER A 119 -16.79 -28.35 -10.17
C SER A 119 -17.07 -27.25 -11.21
N MET A 120 -16.22 -27.08 -12.23
CA MET A 120 -16.40 -26.02 -13.23
C MET A 120 -17.75 -26.14 -13.96
N PRO A 121 -18.46 -25.02 -14.17
CA PRO A 121 -19.72 -25.03 -14.91
C PRO A 121 -19.48 -25.37 -16.37
N PHE A 122 -20.04 -26.48 -16.83
CA PHE A 122 -19.73 -27.02 -18.17
C PHE A 122 -20.23 -26.12 -19.30
N TRP A 123 -21.45 -25.60 -19.17
CA TRP A 123 -22.08 -24.86 -20.25
C TRP A 123 -21.51 -23.45 -20.47
N TYR A 124 -20.89 -22.88 -19.43
CA TYR A 124 -20.24 -21.57 -19.44
C TYR A 124 -18.73 -21.69 -19.18
N HIS A 125 -18.15 -22.82 -19.60
CA HIS A 125 -16.79 -23.19 -19.23
C HIS A 125 -15.74 -22.25 -19.83
N ILE A 126 -14.88 -21.66 -18.99
CA ILE A 126 -13.86 -20.68 -19.42
C ILE A 126 -12.74 -21.28 -20.28
N GLY A 127 -12.43 -22.56 -20.07
CA GLY A 127 -11.42 -23.32 -20.83
C GLY A 127 -11.84 -23.75 -22.24
N ARG A 128 -13.00 -23.33 -22.73
CA ARG A 128 -13.53 -23.74 -24.04
C ARG A 128 -12.81 -23.05 -25.21
N ARG A 129 -12.55 -23.79 -26.29
CA ARG A 129 -11.91 -23.24 -27.50
C ARG A 129 -12.92 -22.46 -28.38
N PRO A 130 -12.53 -21.31 -29.00
CA PRO A 130 -13.44 -20.40 -29.72
C PRO A 130 -14.15 -20.99 -30.93
N ASP A 131 -13.52 -21.98 -31.57
CA ASP A 131 -13.88 -22.60 -32.84
C ASP A 131 -14.90 -23.74 -32.72
N THR A 132 -15.46 -23.94 -31.52
CA THR A 132 -16.28 -25.11 -31.20
C THR A 132 -17.78 -24.84 -31.39
N ARG A 133 -18.52 -25.81 -31.96
CA ARG A 133 -19.99 -25.75 -32.17
C ARG A 133 -20.75 -25.35 -30.90
N ALA A 134 -21.92 -24.73 -31.06
CA ALA A 134 -22.78 -24.34 -29.94
C ALA A 134 -23.13 -25.56 -29.06
N LEU A 135 -22.83 -25.49 -27.75
CA LEU A 135 -23.05 -26.58 -26.78
C LEU A 135 -24.53 -27.01 -26.68
N TYR A 136 -25.43 -26.08 -26.97
CA TYR A 136 -26.89 -26.25 -26.88
C TYR A 136 -27.57 -26.57 -28.20
N GLY A 137 -26.85 -26.46 -29.33
CA GLY A 137 -27.47 -26.45 -30.66
C GLY A 137 -28.02 -27.80 -31.11
N ASP A 138 -27.70 -28.88 -30.40
CA ASP A 138 -28.11 -30.24 -30.74
C ASP A 138 -29.11 -30.83 -29.74
N LYS A 139 -29.90 -31.82 -30.20
CA LYS A 139 -30.89 -32.51 -29.37
C LYS A 139 -30.28 -33.13 -28.10
N TRP A 140 -29.01 -33.56 -28.18
CA TRP A 140 -28.30 -34.18 -27.05
C TRP A 140 -27.89 -33.17 -26.00
N GLY A 141 -27.55 -31.93 -26.37
CA GLY A 141 -27.31 -30.83 -25.43
C GLY A 141 -28.57 -30.45 -24.67
N VAL A 142 -29.72 -30.42 -25.36
CA VAL A 142 -31.02 -30.23 -24.71
C VAL A 142 -31.31 -31.38 -23.72
N CYS A 143 -31.05 -32.63 -24.12
CA CYS A 143 -31.22 -33.80 -23.24
C CYS A 143 -30.31 -33.71 -22.00
N GLN A 144 -29.01 -33.46 -22.19
CA GLN A 144 -28.02 -33.30 -21.11
C GLN A 144 -28.41 -32.21 -20.09
N GLN A 145 -29.00 -31.10 -20.56
CA GLN A 145 -29.39 -29.99 -19.68
C GLN A 145 -30.77 -30.17 -19.03
N LYS A 146 -31.78 -30.61 -19.79
CA LYS A 146 -33.18 -30.63 -19.34
C LYS A 146 -33.62 -31.95 -18.74
N ILE A 147 -33.03 -33.06 -19.18
CA ILE A 147 -33.36 -34.41 -18.71
C ILE A 147 -32.38 -34.83 -17.63
N HIS A 148 -31.08 -34.76 -17.94
CA HIS A 148 -30.05 -35.18 -17.00
C HIS A 148 -29.61 -34.08 -16.02
N HIS A 149 -30.07 -32.84 -16.21
CA HIS A 149 -29.74 -31.70 -15.34
C HIS A 149 -28.25 -31.48 -15.09
N PHE A 150 -27.41 -31.78 -16.08
CA PHE A 150 -25.97 -31.57 -15.96
C PHE A 150 -25.64 -30.09 -15.87
N SER A 151 -24.76 -29.76 -14.93
CA SER A 151 -24.30 -28.39 -14.68
C SER A 151 -22.77 -28.29 -14.55
N THR A 152 -22.12 -29.37 -14.13
CA THR A 152 -20.67 -29.43 -13.89
C THR A 152 -19.94 -30.27 -14.91
N THR A 153 -18.63 -30.04 -15.03
CA THR A 153 -17.76 -30.85 -15.91
C THR A 153 -17.66 -32.29 -15.43
N LYS A 154 -17.63 -32.52 -14.11
CA LYS A 154 -17.65 -33.87 -13.52
C LYS A 154 -18.85 -34.70 -13.99
N GLN A 155 -20.05 -34.13 -13.94
CA GLN A 155 -21.27 -34.83 -14.38
C GLN A 155 -21.20 -35.24 -15.86
N MET A 156 -20.64 -34.38 -16.71
CA MET A 156 -20.43 -34.70 -18.13
C MET A 156 -19.39 -35.83 -18.31
N VAL A 157 -18.29 -35.79 -17.56
CA VAL A 157 -17.25 -36.83 -17.59
C VAL A 157 -17.79 -38.17 -17.11
N ASP A 158 -18.48 -38.19 -15.97
CA ASP A 158 -19.07 -39.40 -15.38
C ASP A 158 -20.11 -40.00 -16.34
N HIS A 159 -20.93 -39.18 -17.01
CA HIS A 159 -21.86 -39.66 -18.02
C HIS A 159 -21.15 -40.25 -19.24
N ALA A 160 -20.12 -39.58 -19.77
CA ALA A 160 -19.36 -40.08 -20.92
C ALA A 160 -18.68 -41.44 -20.64
N ARG A 161 -18.12 -41.61 -19.43
CA ARG A 161 -17.43 -42.85 -18.98
C ARG A 161 -18.35 -44.05 -18.80
N LYS A 162 -19.67 -43.87 -18.67
CA LYS A 162 -20.63 -44.99 -18.60
C LYS A 162 -20.58 -45.91 -19.84
N ASN A 163 -20.01 -45.45 -20.96
CA ASN A 163 -19.80 -46.27 -22.15
C ASN A 163 -18.63 -47.27 -22.02
N ASP A 164 -17.74 -47.06 -21.05
CA ASP A 164 -16.58 -47.92 -20.82
C ASP A 164 -16.90 -49.06 -19.82
N ALA A 165 -18.15 -49.17 -19.37
CA ALA A 165 -18.56 -50.17 -18.41
C ALA A 165 -18.49 -51.60 -19.02
N PRO A 166 -18.02 -52.61 -18.27
CA PRO A 166 -17.78 -53.96 -18.82
C PRO A 166 -19.04 -54.66 -19.36
N ASP A 167 -20.21 -54.30 -18.83
CA ASP A 167 -21.53 -54.84 -19.18
C ASP A 167 -22.26 -54.01 -20.25
N HIS A 168 -21.63 -52.95 -20.76
CA HIS A 168 -22.22 -52.07 -21.75
C HIS A 168 -22.05 -52.59 -23.18
N LEU A 169 -23.13 -52.54 -23.96
CA LEU A 169 -23.14 -52.86 -25.39
C LEU A 169 -23.34 -51.57 -26.19
N MET A 170 -22.56 -51.37 -27.24
CA MET A 170 -22.65 -50.21 -28.15
C MET A 170 -23.85 -50.30 -29.12
N THR A 171 -25.02 -50.70 -28.61
CA THR A 171 -26.27 -50.85 -29.37
C THR A 171 -27.38 -50.01 -28.74
N PRO A 172 -28.25 -49.36 -29.52
CA PRO A 172 -29.34 -48.54 -28.97
C PRO A 172 -30.24 -49.28 -27.99
N THR A 173 -30.28 -50.60 -28.02
CA THR A 173 -31.07 -51.49 -27.16
C THR A 173 -30.25 -52.09 -26.00
N CYS A 174 -29.13 -51.49 -25.61
CA CYS A 174 -28.35 -51.97 -24.46
C CYS A 174 -29.17 -51.98 -23.16
N ASP A 175 -29.23 -53.14 -22.51
CA ASP A 175 -30.01 -53.35 -21.28
C ASP A 175 -29.18 -53.24 -19.99
N CYS A 176 -27.94 -52.73 -20.07
CA CYS A 176 -27.15 -52.46 -18.87
C CYS A 176 -27.88 -51.47 -17.95
N TYR A 177 -27.65 -51.59 -16.64
CA TYR A 177 -28.34 -50.77 -15.63
C TYR A 177 -28.27 -49.28 -15.94
N SER A 178 -27.10 -48.80 -16.38
CA SER A 178 -26.89 -47.38 -16.69
C SER A 178 -27.70 -46.88 -17.89
N CYS A 179 -27.89 -47.69 -18.93
CA CYS A 179 -28.69 -47.33 -20.11
C CYS A 179 -30.19 -47.41 -19.81
N TYR A 180 -30.59 -48.39 -19.00
CA TYR A 180 -31.96 -48.51 -18.52
C TYR A 180 -32.34 -47.29 -17.65
N ASP A 181 -31.49 -46.91 -16.70
CA ASP A 181 -31.68 -45.74 -15.83
C ASP A 181 -31.75 -44.43 -16.65
N ASP A 182 -30.82 -44.22 -17.58
CA ASP A 182 -30.86 -43.03 -18.45
C ASP A 182 -32.17 -42.97 -19.28
N ARG A 183 -32.69 -44.11 -19.78
CA ARG A 183 -34.00 -44.15 -20.47
C ARG A 183 -35.16 -43.84 -19.54
N LEU A 184 -35.16 -44.37 -18.32
CA LEU A 184 -36.20 -44.08 -17.32
C LEU A 184 -36.26 -42.59 -16.98
N THR A 185 -35.13 -41.89 -16.98
CA THR A 185 -35.10 -40.43 -16.80
C THR A 185 -35.66 -39.65 -18.00
N GLY A 186 -35.83 -40.30 -19.17
CA GLY A 186 -36.36 -39.69 -20.39
C GLY A 186 -35.33 -39.48 -21.51
N CYS A 187 -34.18 -40.18 -21.47
CA CYS A 187 -33.19 -40.12 -22.55
C CYS A 187 -33.52 -41.13 -23.67
N ASP A 188 -33.80 -40.63 -24.88
CA ASP A 188 -34.19 -41.46 -26.03
C ASP A 188 -33.07 -42.41 -26.51
N ASN A 189 -31.81 -41.97 -26.46
CA ASN A 189 -30.65 -42.79 -26.85
C ASN A 189 -29.44 -42.45 -25.97
N PRO A 190 -29.25 -43.19 -24.88
CA PRO A 190 -28.16 -42.96 -23.94
C PRO A 190 -26.78 -43.00 -24.61
N ILE A 191 -26.56 -43.88 -25.60
CA ILE A 191 -25.24 -44.04 -26.24
C ILE A 191 -24.85 -42.79 -27.03
N GLU A 192 -25.75 -42.29 -27.87
CA GLU A 192 -25.49 -41.08 -28.66
C GLU A 192 -25.42 -39.84 -27.75
N CYS A 193 -26.21 -39.80 -26.67
CA CYS A 193 -26.11 -38.76 -25.64
C CYS A 193 -24.72 -38.74 -24.98
N ARG A 194 -24.17 -39.91 -24.63
CA ARG A 194 -22.84 -40.06 -24.01
C ARG A 194 -21.70 -39.78 -24.99
N LYS A 195 -21.79 -40.25 -26.24
CA LYS A 195 -20.82 -39.89 -27.31
C LYS A 195 -20.77 -38.38 -27.51
N ASN A 196 -21.95 -37.74 -27.55
CA ASN A 196 -22.04 -36.30 -27.66
C ASN A 196 -21.43 -35.58 -26.44
N ALA A 197 -21.60 -36.10 -25.23
CA ALA A 197 -20.94 -35.56 -24.04
C ALA A 197 -19.41 -35.63 -24.17
N SER A 198 -18.86 -36.76 -24.65
CA SER A 198 -17.42 -36.91 -24.90
C SER A 198 -16.91 -35.89 -25.94
N THR A 199 -17.59 -35.75 -27.07
CA THR A 199 -17.24 -34.75 -28.10
C THR A 199 -17.27 -33.32 -27.57
N LYS A 200 -18.20 -32.99 -26.68
CA LYS A 200 -18.24 -31.67 -26.04
C LYS A 200 -17.11 -31.48 -25.03
N LEU A 201 -16.71 -32.52 -24.31
CA LEU A 201 -15.54 -32.47 -23.43
C LEU A 201 -14.23 -32.27 -24.20
N ASP A 202 -14.11 -32.83 -25.41
CA ASP A 202 -12.93 -32.65 -26.29
C ASP A 202 -12.73 -31.19 -26.72
N SER A 203 -13.76 -30.35 -26.56
CA SER A 203 -13.69 -28.90 -26.83
C SER A 203 -12.95 -28.11 -25.75
N LEU A 204 -12.66 -28.72 -24.59
CA LEU A 204 -11.95 -28.10 -23.49
C LEU A 204 -10.43 -28.08 -23.77
N ALA A 205 -9.76 -27.01 -23.35
CA ALA A 205 -8.30 -27.01 -23.28
C ALA A 205 -7.82 -28.06 -22.28
N ALA A 206 -6.69 -28.73 -22.55
CA ALA A 206 -6.20 -29.86 -21.76
C ALA A 206 -6.06 -29.53 -20.26
N VAL A 207 -5.61 -28.31 -19.94
CA VAL A 207 -5.47 -27.78 -18.58
C VAL A 207 -6.77 -27.79 -17.77
N TRP A 208 -7.92 -27.76 -18.46
CA TRP A 208 -9.25 -27.71 -17.88
C TRP A 208 -10.04 -29.02 -18.03
N ASP A 209 -9.56 -29.98 -18.82
CA ASP A 209 -10.22 -31.26 -19.02
C ASP A 209 -9.93 -32.19 -17.82
N PRO A 210 -10.95 -32.64 -17.05
CA PRO A 210 -10.73 -33.58 -15.94
C PRO A 210 -10.23 -34.96 -16.38
N ARG A 211 -10.34 -35.29 -17.67
CA ARG A 211 -9.82 -36.55 -18.25
C ARG A 211 -8.33 -36.48 -18.56
N SER A 212 -7.74 -35.28 -18.60
CA SER A 212 -6.34 -35.09 -18.97
C SER A 212 -5.41 -35.30 -17.77
N ASP A 213 -4.32 -36.04 -18.00
CA ASP A 213 -3.19 -36.13 -17.09
C ASP A 213 -2.32 -34.86 -17.07
N ALA A 214 -2.57 -33.92 -17.98
CA ALA A 214 -1.97 -32.59 -17.93
C ALA A 214 -2.38 -31.94 -16.60
N ASN A 215 -1.42 -31.78 -15.69
CA ASN A 215 -1.54 -31.08 -14.40
C ASN A 215 -2.17 -31.86 -13.25
N GLN A 216 -1.97 -33.18 -13.14
CA GLN A 216 -2.08 -33.80 -11.82
C GLN A 216 -1.08 -33.08 -10.87
N VAL A 217 -1.58 -32.20 -10.00
CA VAL A 217 -0.77 -31.64 -8.91
C VAL A 217 -0.51 -32.81 -7.98
N PRO A 218 0.75 -33.19 -7.72
CA PRO A 218 1.02 -34.27 -6.80
C PRO A 218 0.55 -33.86 -5.40
N HIS A 219 -0.53 -34.47 -4.95
CA HIS A 219 -0.93 -34.38 -3.55
C HIS A 219 0.01 -35.30 -2.76
N ARG A 220 1.11 -34.75 -2.23
CA ARG A 220 1.58 -35.24 -0.93
C ARG A 220 0.80 -34.49 0.12
N THR A 221 -0.11 -35.17 0.80
CA THR A 221 -0.36 -34.87 2.21
C THR A 221 0.99 -34.94 2.90
N ALA A 222 1.65 -33.79 3.07
CA ALA A 222 2.94 -33.76 3.72
C ALA A 222 2.76 -34.40 5.11
N PRO A 223 3.51 -35.44 5.47
CA PRO A 223 3.70 -35.76 6.87
C PRO A 223 4.42 -34.57 7.50
N ASN A 224 3.79 -34.00 8.52
CA ASN A 224 4.47 -33.22 9.53
C ASN A 224 5.06 -34.23 10.55
N PRO A 225 6.06 -33.89 11.37
CA PRO A 225 7.42 -33.42 11.09
C PRO A 225 8.44 -34.40 11.71
N GLU A 226 9.56 -34.68 11.05
CA GLU A 226 10.78 -34.67 11.85
C GLU A 226 11.13 -33.21 12.03
N ALA A 227 10.92 -32.72 13.25
CA ALA A 227 11.43 -31.43 13.70
C ALA A 227 12.96 -31.51 13.67
N ILE A 228 13.54 -31.35 12.48
CA ILE A 228 14.97 -31.08 12.35
C ILE A 228 15.16 -29.68 12.92
N ASP A 229 15.97 -29.61 13.98
CA ASP A 229 16.11 -28.48 14.87
C ASP A 229 16.27 -27.14 14.10
N GLY A 230 15.35 -26.20 14.33
CA GLY A 230 15.43 -24.82 13.84
C GLY A 230 14.65 -24.44 12.56
N PHE A 231 14.22 -25.36 11.69
CA PHE A 231 13.40 -25.02 10.49
C PHE A 231 11.90 -25.14 10.82
N LYS A 232 11.20 -24.00 10.93
CA LYS A 232 9.87 -23.95 11.56
C LYS A 232 8.71 -23.72 10.59
N GLU A 233 8.96 -23.22 9.39
CA GLU A 233 7.89 -22.75 8.50
C GLU A 233 8.08 -23.24 7.06
N THR A 234 7.05 -23.88 6.51
CA THR A 234 6.98 -24.37 5.13
C THR A 234 6.00 -23.53 4.33
N TRP A 235 6.37 -23.13 3.13
CA TRP A 235 5.37 -22.63 2.18
C TRP A 235 4.50 -23.79 1.70
N ASN A 236 3.17 -23.61 1.70
CA ASN A 236 2.23 -24.60 1.22
C ASN A 236 1.33 -24.01 0.11
N ARG A 237 1.42 -24.61 -1.08
CA ARG A 237 0.70 -24.24 -2.31
C ARG A 237 -0.81 -24.28 -2.18
N THR A 238 -1.35 -25.23 -1.41
CA THR A 238 -2.80 -25.52 -1.37
C THR A 238 -3.57 -24.73 -0.31
N MET A 239 -2.89 -23.93 0.53
CA MET A 239 -3.54 -23.22 1.65
C MET A 239 -4.61 -22.20 1.24
N THR A 240 -4.80 -21.94 -0.04
CA THR A 240 -5.75 -20.92 -0.53
C THR A 240 -6.74 -21.43 -1.57
N GLU A 241 -6.78 -22.74 -1.84
CA GLU A 241 -7.51 -23.27 -2.99
C GLU A 241 -8.73 -24.07 -2.54
N ASN A 242 -9.91 -23.48 -2.74
CA ASN A 242 -11.20 -24.13 -2.56
C ASN A 242 -11.62 -24.72 -3.92
N GLY A 243 -12.21 -25.91 -3.94
CA GLY A 243 -12.73 -26.51 -5.18
C GLY A 243 -13.88 -25.73 -5.81
N ASP A 244 -14.54 -24.80 -5.11
CA ASP A 244 -15.64 -23.98 -5.66
C ASP A 244 -15.11 -22.92 -6.67
N PRO A 245 -15.59 -22.90 -7.94
CA PRO A 245 -15.18 -21.93 -8.95
C PRO A 245 -15.41 -20.48 -8.54
N THR A 246 -16.42 -20.22 -7.71
CA THR A 246 -16.73 -18.86 -7.23
C THR A 246 -15.62 -18.29 -6.35
N HIS A 247 -14.85 -19.15 -5.68
CA HIS A 247 -13.72 -18.76 -4.85
C HIS A 247 -12.55 -18.21 -5.67
N HIS A 248 -12.50 -18.54 -6.97
CA HIS A 248 -11.46 -18.15 -7.90
C HIS A 248 -11.83 -16.93 -8.75
N ILE A 249 -12.99 -16.31 -8.51
CA ILE A 249 -13.35 -15.06 -9.15
C ILE A 249 -12.40 -13.96 -8.65
N ARG A 250 -11.70 -13.32 -9.58
CA ARG A 250 -10.85 -12.16 -9.34
C ARG A 250 -11.41 -10.96 -10.09
N VAL A 251 -11.24 -9.79 -9.52
CA VAL A 251 -11.63 -8.49 -10.10
C VAL A 251 -10.41 -7.62 -10.24
N LEU A 252 -10.51 -6.56 -11.04
CA LEU A 252 -9.38 -5.69 -11.35
C LEU A 252 -8.26 -6.52 -12.01
N VAL A 253 -8.63 -7.36 -12.97
CA VAL A 253 -7.68 -8.23 -13.68
C VAL A 253 -7.21 -7.52 -14.95
N ASP A 254 -5.92 -7.58 -15.27
CA ASP A 254 -5.30 -6.84 -16.39
C ASP A 254 -4.66 -7.75 -17.45
N TRP A 255 -4.92 -9.06 -17.41
CA TRP A 255 -4.43 -10.05 -18.38
C TRP A 255 -5.21 -10.05 -19.71
N LYS A 256 -4.55 -10.47 -20.79
CA LYS A 256 -5.21 -10.70 -22.11
C LYS A 256 -5.94 -12.05 -22.12
N LYS A 257 -6.92 -12.20 -23.03
CA LYS A 257 -7.74 -13.44 -23.14
C LYS A 257 -6.92 -14.68 -23.47
N GLU A 258 -5.82 -14.55 -24.22
CA GLU A 258 -4.94 -15.67 -24.59
C GLU A 258 -4.17 -16.23 -23.37
N GLU A 259 -3.85 -15.38 -22.39
CA GLU A 259 -3.07 -15.73 -21.18
C GLU A 259 -3.88 -16.62 -20.21
N GLN A 260 -5.22 -16.60 -20.32
CA GLN A 260 -6.15 -17.36 -19.47
C GLN A 260 -6.22 -18.84 -19.84
N ARG A 261 -6.03 -19.12 -21.13
CA ARG A 261 -6.07 -20.48 -21.70
C ARG A 261 -4.78 -21.23 -21.50
N THR A 262 -3.71 -20.50 -21.26
CA THR A 262 -2.33 -20.97 -21.18
C THR A 262 -1.75 -20.74 -19.78
N LEU A 263 -2.62 -20.67 -18.75
CA LEU A 263 -2.24 -20.56 -17.33
C LEU A 263 -0.93 -21.33 -17.11
N PRO A 264 0.09 -20.73 -16.47
CA PRO A 264 1.46 -21.23 -16.44
C PRO A 264 1.53 -22.58 -15.70
N THR A 265 1.11 -23.59 -16.42
CA THR A 265 1.18 -25.01 -16.18
C THR A 265 2.01 -25.63 -17.31
N ALA A 266 2.13 -24.95 -18.46
CA ALA A 266 2.95 -25.37 -19.59
C ALA A 266 4.45 -25.55 -19.24
N ASP A 267 4.96 -24.86 -18.21
CA ASP A 267 6.33 -25.08 -17.70
C ASP A 267 6.36 -25.88 -16.38
N ILE A 268 5.19 -26.25 -15.84
CA ILE A 268 5.10 -27.21 -14.73
C ILE A 268 5.21 -28.58 -15.39
N ALA A 269 6.44 -29.03 -15.63
CA ALA A 269 6.69 -30.44 -15.92
C ALA A 269 5.86 -31.26 -14.91
N PRO A 270 5.22 -32.38 -15.33
CA PRO A 270 4.48 -33.24 -14.42
C PRO A 270 5.37 -33.49 -13.22
N ALA A 271 4.99 -32.89 -12.11
CA ALA A 271 5.86 -32.68 -10.98
C ALA A 271 6.10 -34.04 -10.35
N LEU A 272 7.13 -34.78 -10.76
CA LEU A 272 7.59 -35.89 -9.95
C LEU A 272 8.03 -35.26 -8.63
N LEU A 273 7.28 -35.52 -7.57
CA LEU A 273 7.70 -35.12 -6.24
C LEU A 273 9.11 -35.70 -6.02
N PRO A 274 10.03 -34.92 -5.41
CA PRO A 274 11.31 -35.49 -5.01
C PRO A 274 11.10 -36.80 -4.26
N ALA A 275 11.94 -37.79 -4.59
CA ALA A 275 12.03 -39.00 -3.80
C ALA A 275 12.36 -38.63 -2.34
N TRP A 276 11.87 -39.39 -1.37
CA TRP A 276 12.00 -39.05 0.06
C TRP A 276 13.46 -38.87 0.52
N ASP A 277 14.39 -39.52 -0.17
CA ASP A 277 15.84 -39.50 0.02
C ASP A 277 16.57 -38.38 -0.74
N THR A 278 15.85 -37.50 -1.46
CA THR A 278 16.46 -36.39 -2.19
C THR A 278 17.17 -35.45 -1.21
N PRO A 279 18.48 -35.19 -1.37
CA PRO A 279 19.24 -34.34 -0.46
C PRO A 279 18.69 -32.90 -0.47
N ARG A 280 18.68 -32.28 0.71
CA ARG A 280 18.24 -30.88 0.88
C ARG A 280 19.39 -29.93 0.60
N THR A 281 19.16 -28.95 -0.27
CA THR A 281 20.11 -27.84 -0.47
C THR A 281 19.84 -26.77 0.59
N THR A 282 20.84 -26.44 1.41
CA THR A 282 20.78 -25.30 2.34
C THR A 282 21.43 -24.08 1.69
N VAL A 283 20.80 -22.91 1.81
CA VAL A 283 21.31 -21.64 1.31
C VAL A 283 21.12 -20.55 2.34
N TYR A 284 22.14 -19.72 2.51
CA TYR A 284 22.13 -18.53 3.34
C TYR A 284 21.91 -17.30 2.47
N THR A 285 21.02 -16.42 2.90
CA THR A 285 20.65 -15.23 2.12
C THR A 285 20.63 -13.98 3.00
N ASP A 286 21.23 -12.91 2.51
CA ASP A 286 21.27 -11.61 3.18
C ASP A 286 21.14 -10.43 2.19
N GLY A 287 20.81 -9.25 2.71
CA GLY A 287 20.71 -8.00 1.97
C GLY A 287 21.34 -6.85 2.72
N SER A 288 22.12 -6.04 2.00
CA SER A 288 22.81 -4.86 2.54
C SER A 288 22.38 -3.61 1.76
N CYS A 289 22.32 -2.46 2.43
CA CYS A 289 22.07 -1.19 1.77
C CYS A 289 22.76 0.00 2.47
N SER A 290 23.65 0.67 1.74
CA SER A 290 24.22 1.97 2.13
C SER A 290 23.33 3.10 1.61
N GLY A 291 23.15 4.17 2.40
CA GLY A 291 22.34 5.32 2.01
C GLY A 291 20.84 5.01 1.86
N ASN A 292 20.31 4.04 2.61
CA ASN A 292 18.92 3.58 2.49
C ASN A 292 17.92 4.74 2.61
N GLY A 293 17.01 4.86 1.63
CA GLY A 293 16.00 5.93 1.56
C GLY A 293 16.46 7.23 0.91
N THR A 294 17.65 7.25 0.31
CA THR A 294 18.21 8.40 -0.44
C THR A 294 18.33 8.08 -1.94
N ALA A 295 18.60 9.09 -2.76
CA ALA A 295 18.86 8.88 -4.19
C ALA A 295 20.19 8.15 -4.47
N SER A 296 21.15 8.20 -3.53
CA SER A 296 22.45 7.52 -3.60
C SER A 296 22.42 6.10 -3.02
N ALA A 297 21.22 5.58 -2.67
CA ALA A 297 21.08 4.26 -2.09
C ALA A 297 21.72 3.18 -2.97
N ARG A 298 22.66 2.44 -2.39
CA ARG A 298 23.29 1.27 -3.03
C ARG A 298 22.89 0.05 -2.21
N ALA A 299 22.27 -0.93 -2.85
CA ALA A 299 21.84 -2.15 -2.18
C ALA A 299 22.39 -3.37 -2.89
N GLY A 300 22.69 -4.42 -2.13
CA GLY A 300 23.18 -5.69 -2.63
C GLY A 300 22.49 -6.87 -1.98
N SER A 301 22.56 -8.01 -2.64
CA SER A 301 22.07 -9.31 -2.17
C SER A 301 23.22 -10.30 -2.14
N GLY A 302 23.30 -11.09 -1.07
CA GLY A 302 24.26 -12.18 -0.94
C GLY A 302 23.53 -13.51 -0.91
N ILE A 303 24.00 -14.46 -1.73
CA ILE A 303 23.51 -15.84 -1.78
C ILE A 303 24.70 -16.77 -1.56
N TRP A 304 24.65 -17.57 -0.49
CA TRP A 304 25.76 -18.44 -0.08
C TRP A 304 25.28 -19.89 0.16
N TYR A 305 25.82 -20.84 -0.59
CA TYR A 305 25.56 -22.27 -0.49
C TYR A 305 26.66 -23.03 0.27
N GLY A 306 27.87 -22.45 0.37
CA GLY A 306 29.02 -23.08 1.00
C GLY A 306 30.33 -22.63 0.38
N GLU A 307 31.45 -23.06 0.95
CA GLU A 307 32.78 -22.70 0.46
C GLU A 307 33.04 -23.30 -0.93
N ASN A 308 33.65 -22.53 -1.83
CA ASN A 308 33.96 -22.92 -3.22
C ASN A 308 32.75 -23.37 -4.07
N GLU A 309 31.54 -22.93 -3.70
CA GLU A 309 30.32 -23.28 -4.42
C GLU A 309 30.04 -22.27 -5.55
N ALA A 310 29.88 -22.74 -6.79
CA ALA A 310 29.77 -21.90 -7.99
C ALA A 310 28.47 -21.08 -8.11
N ARG A 311 27.42 -21.47 -7.38
CA ARG A 311 26.12 -20.77 -7.29
C ARG A 311 26.18 -19.59 -6.32
N ASN A 312 27.20 -19.47 -5.47
CA ASN A 312 27.41 -18.30 -4.62
C ASN A 312 27.41 -17.02 -5.45
N GLU A 313 26.71 -16.00 -4.99
CA GLU A 313 26.54 -14.80 -5.80
C GLU A 313 26.37 -13.54 -4.94
N ALA A 314 27.06 -12.49 -5.35
CA ALA A 314 26.83 -11.13 -4.90
C ALA A 314 26.11 -10.38 -6.03
N ILE A 315 24.95 -9.79 -5.74
CA ILE A 315 24.10 -9.14 -6.74
C ILE A 315 23.91 -7.68 -6.38
N ARG A 316 24.04 -6.79 -7.38
CA ARG A 316 23.74 -5.37 -7.25
C ARG A 316 22.30 -5.07 -7.60
N ILE A 317 21.60 -4.46 -6.65
CA ILE A 317 20.22 -4.03 -6.85
C ILE A 317 20.18 -2.70 -7.63
N PRO A 318 19.25 -2.55 -8.60
CA PRO A 318 19.02 -1.29 -9.30
C PRO A 318 18.67 -0.15 -8.33
N THR A 319 19.30 1.01 -8.50
CA THR A 319 19.17 2.18 -7.62
C THR A 319 17.71 2.59 -7.39
N ALA A 320 16.86 2.53 -8.42
CA ALA A 320 15.44 2.89 -8.33
C ALA A 320 14.62 2.05 -7.32
N MET A 321 15.12 0.87 -6.92
CA MET A 321 14.49 0.01 -5.91
C MET A 321 15.41 -0.31 -4.74
N ALA A 322 16.59 0.31 -4.66
CA ALA A 322 17.60 -0.01 -3.66
C ALA A 322 17.07 0.27 -2.23
N SER A 323 16.99 -0.79 -1.44
CA SER A 323 16.71 -0.77 0.00
C SER A 323 17.14 -2.09 0.60
N ASN A 324 17.35 -2.13 1.92
CA ASN A 324 17.74 -3.36 2.62
C ASN A 324 16.76 -4.51 2.33
N ASN A 325 15.47 -4.25 2.50
CA ASN A 325 14.42 -5.23 2.28
C ASN A 325 14.36 -5.74 0.84
N VAL A 326 14.73 -4.93 -0.16
CA VAL A 326 14.79 -5.42 -1.55
C VAL A 326 15.99 -6.33 -1.75
N GLY A 327 17.15 -5.99 -1.17
CA GLY A 327 18.31 -6.88 -1.16
C GLY A 327 18.00 -8.24 -0.57
N GLU A 328 17.36 -8.27 0.61
CA GLU A 328 16.98 -9.52 1.28
C GLU A 328 16.00 -10.36 0.43
N LEU A 329 14.99 -9.73 -0.18
CA LEU A 329 14.00 -10.42 -1.01
C LEU A 329 14.58 -10.94 -2.33
N VAL A 330 15.49 -10.20 -2.95
CA VAL A 330 16.16 -10.60 -4.19
C VAL A 330 17.09 -11.79 -3.94
N ALA A 331 17.80 -11.82 -2.81
CA ALA A 331 18.61 -12.95 -2.42
C ALA A 331 17.79 -14.25 -2.36
N ALA A 332 16.63 -14.21 -1.69
CA ALA A 332 15.72 -15.34 -1.62
C ALA A 332 15.13 -15.72 -2.99
N LEU A 333 14.72 -14.74 -3.80
CA LEU A 333 14.22 -14.98 -5.16
C LEU A 333 15.25 -15.72 -6.02
N VAL A 334 16.49 -15.25 -6.04
CA VAL A 334 17.55 -15.85 -6.87
C VAL A 334 17.92 -17.24 -6.37
N ALA A 335 17.95 -17.44 -5.05
CA ALA A 335 18.15 -18.77 -4.47
C ALA A 335 17.08 -19.77 -4.94
N ILE A 336 15.82 -19.35 -5.04
CA ILE A 336 14.72 -20.17 -5.57
C ILE A 336 14.88 -20.40 -7.08
N GLN A 337 15.28 -19.39 -7.85
CA GLN A 337 15.48 -19.49 -9.29
C GLN A 337 16.63 -20.43 -9.67
N LYS A 338 17.69 -20.46 -8.88
CA LYS A 338 18.86 -21.33 -9.07
C LYS A 338 18.66 -22.76 -8.55
N ASN A 339 17.66 -22.98 -7.69
CA ASN A 339 17.38 -24.31 -7.17
C ASN A 339 16.71 -25.19 -8.24
N PRO A 340 17.19 -26.42 -8.49
CA PRO A 340 16.50 -27.37 -9.36
C PRO A 340 15.06 -27.59 -8.88
N ARG A 341 14.10 -27.56 -9.80
CA ARG A 341 12.65 -27.61 -9.47
C ARG A 341 12.18 -28.86 -8.72
N VAL A 342 13.01 -29.91 -8.68
CA VAL A 342 12.76 -31.21 -8.06
C VAL A 342 13.62 -31.47 -6.80
N GLN A 343 14.27 -30.46 -6.23
CA GLN A 343 15.11 -30.60 -5.03
C GLN A 343 14.61 -29.75 -3.87
N TYR A 344 14.55 -30.32 -2.66
CA TYR A 344 14.21 -29.59 -1.45
C TYR A 344 15.19 -28.45 -1.16
N LEU A 345 14.65 -27.29 -0.76
CA LEU A 345 15.42 -26.08 -0.50
C LEU A 345 15.15 -25.57 0.93
N ASP A 346 16.23 -25.35 1.67
CA ASP A 346 16.23 -24.82 3.02
C ASP A 346 16.90 -23.42 2.99
N ILE A 347 16.11 -22.36 3.15
CA ILE A 347 16.59 -20.96 3.14
C ILE A 347 16.84 -20.48 4.56
N VAL A 348 18.03 -19.96 4.82
CA VAL A 348 18.46 -19.41 6.10
C VAL A 348 18.68 -17.90 5.94
N SER A 349 18.02 -17.09 6.77
CA SER A 349 18.14 -15.64 6.72
C SER A 349 17.89 -15.02 8.10
N ASP A 350 18.50 -13.89 8.39
CA ASP A 350 18.20 -13.09 9.58
C ASP A 350 16.97 -12.17 9.40
N SER A 351 16.55 -11.96 8.15
CA SER A 351 15.41 -11.13 7.78
C SER A 351 14.09 -11.80 8.15
N LYS A 352 13.48 -11.31 9.23
CA LYS A 352 12.09 -11.69 9.56
C LYS A 352 11.13 -11.38 8.40
N TYR A 353 11.38 -10.30 7.66
CA TYR A 353 10.47 -9.89 6.58
C TYR A 353 10.48 -10.89 5.42
N THR A 354 11.66 -11.35 5.01
CA THR A 354 11.80 -12.37 3.95
C THR A 354 11.22 -13.72 4.37
N ILE A 355 11.47 -14.13 5.62
CA ILE A 355 10.89 -15.36 6.20
C ILE A 355 9.37 -15.28 6.18
N ASP A 356 8.78 -14.24 6.77
CA ASP A 356 7.33 -14.04 6.80
C ASP A 356 6.74 -13.95 5.38
N ALA A 357 7.47 -13.33 4.43
CA ALA A 357 7.08 -13.25 3.03
C ALA A 357 6.91 -14.65 2.43
N LEU A 358 7.95 -15.48 2.51
CA LEU A 358 7.96 -16.84 1.97
C LEU A 358 6.93 -17.77 2.59
N THR A 359 6.52 -17.54 3.84
CA THR A 359 5.71 -18.52 4.57
C THR A 359 4.24 -18.12 4.63
N THR A 360 3.94 -16.89 5.09
CA THR A 360 2.57 -16.48 5.42
C THR A 360 2.02 -15.36 4.55
N LEU A 361 2.88 -14.47 4.03
CA LEU A 361 2.39 -13.24 3.39
C LEU A 361 2.20 -13.37 1.88
N LEU A 362 3.02 -14.17 1.17
CA LEU A 362 2.90 -14.33 -0.28
C LEU A 362 1.51 -14.82 -0.73
N PRO A 363 0.91 -15.89 -0.15
CA PRO A 363 -0.43 -16.33 -0.55
C PRO A 363 -1.49 -15.25 -0.32
N ARG A 364 -1.42 -14.57 0.83
CA ARG A 364 -2.32 -13.45 1.14
C ARG A 364 -2.17 -12.30 0.15
N TRP A 365 -0.94 -11.90 -0.17
CA TRP A 365 -0.71 -10.82 -1.12
C TRP A 365 -1.14 -11.17 -2.52
N ALA A 366 -1.00 -12.43 -2.94
CA ALA A 366 -1.55 -12.92 -4.20
C ALA A 366 -3.06 -12.78 -4.25
N ASP A 367 -3.78 -13.10 -3.17
CA ASP A 367 -5.23 -12.90 -3.07
C ASP A 367 -5.61 -11.41 -3.06
N GLU A 368 -4.77 -10.56 -2.49
CA GLU A 368 -4.94 -9.10 -2.53
C GLU A 368 -4.47 -8.46 -3.86
N GLY A 369 -4.10 -9.23 -4.89
CA GLY A 369 -3.58 -8.72 -6.18
C GLY A 369 -2.25 -7.94 -6.04
N PHE A 370 -1.51 -8.20 -4.97
CA PHE A 370 -0.37 -7.45 -4.47
C PHE A 370 -0.67 -5.96 -4.26
N THR A 371 -1.95 -5.61 -4.05
CA THR A 371 -2.41 -4.22 -3.97
C THR A 371 -1.72 -3.46 -2.84
N ASN A 372 -1.51 -4.06 -1.67
CA ASN A 372 -0.91 -3.38 -0.52
C ASN A 372 0.55 -3.73 -0.27
N CYS A 373 1.19 -4.34 -1.26
CA CYS A 373 2.51 -4.90 -1.12
C CYS A 373 3.55 -3.85 -1.53
N LYS A 374 4.43 -3.45 -0.61
CA LYS A 374 5.68 -2.78 -0.99
C LYS A 374 6.54 -3.80 -1.75
N ASN A 375 7.40 -3.36 -2.67
CA ASN A 375 8.26 -4.26 -3.45
C ASN A 375 7.47 -5.32 -4.27
N LYS A 376 6.25 -4.97 -4.72
CA LYS A 376 5.35 -5.84 -5.51
C LYS A 376 6.06 -6.56 -6.66
N SER A 377 7.04 -5.91 -7.30
CA SER A 377 7.78 -6.49 -8.43
C SER A 377 8.53 -7.76 -8.08
N VAL A 378 9.31 -7.73 -7.00
CA VAL A 378 10.12 -8.86 -6.52
C VAL A 378 9.24 -9.93 -5.89
N LEU A 379 8.26 -9.54 -5.08
CA LEU A 379 7.37 -10.47 -4.39
C LEU A 379 6.46 -11.24 -5.37
N ALA A 380 5.94 -10.60 -6.42
CA ALA A 380 5.18 -11.30 -7.45
C ALA A 380 6.04 -12.26 -8.27
N ALA A 381 7.31 -11.92 -8.53
CA ALA A 381 8.27 -12.82 -9.18
C ALA A 381 8.56 -14.04 -8.31
N MET A 382 8.85 -13.81 -7.02
CA MET A 382 9.09 -14.89 -6.05
C MET A 382 7.89 -15.82 -5.92
N TYR A 383 6.67 -15.28 -5.84
CA TYR A 383 5.46 -16.11 -5.82
C TYR A 383 5.35 -17.00 -7.07
N GLY A 384 5.69 -16.46 -8.24
CA GLY A 384 5.66 -17.22 -9.50
C GLY A 384 6.68 -18.36 -9.54
N GLU A 385 7.90 -18.13 -9.07
CA GLU A 385 8.93 -19.18 -9.01
C GLU A 385 8.56 -20.26 -8.01
N VAL A 386 8.00 -19.88 -6.86
CA VAL A 386 7.54 -20.83 -5.85
C VAL A 386 6.39 -21.69 -6.39
N LEU A 387 5.43 -21.11 -7.13
CA LEU A 387 4.35 -21.86 -7.79
C LEU A 387 4.84 -22.79 -8.91
N ALA A 388 5.90 -22.37 -9.63
CA ALA A 388 6.51 -23.17 -10.69
C ALA A 388 7.42 -24.29 -10.16
N SER A 389 7.76 -24.27 -8.87
CA SER A 389 8.58 -25.29 -8.23
C SER A 389 7.73 -26.43 -7.65
N SER A 390 8.19 -27.67 -7.81
CA SER A 390 7.61 -28.86 -7.18
C SER A 390 8.22 -29.13 -5.80
N SER A 391 9.16 -28.29 -5.38
CA SER A 391 9.99 -28.50 -4.19
C SER A 391 9.38 -27.88 -2.95
N THR A 392 9.49 -28.57 -1.81
CA THR A 392 9.16 -27.98 -0.51
C THR A 392 10.28 -27.02 -0.09
N ILE A 393 9.93 -25.74 0.05
CA ILE A 393 10.81 -24.70 0.58
C ILE A 393 10.56 -24.57 2.08
N ARG A 394 11.63 -24.70 2.88
CA ARG A 394 11.61 -24.41 4.31
C ARG A 394 12.45 -23.18 4.60
N THR A 395 12.10 -22.50 5.68
CA THR A 395 12.84 -21.34 6.13
C THR A 395 13.29 -21.47 7.59
N ARG A 396 14.49 -20.97 7.89
CA ARG A 396 15.03 -20.86 9.25
C ARG A 396 15.52 -19.44 9.48
N LYS A 397 15.06 -18.85 10.58
CA LYS A 397 15.52 -17.55 11.01
C LYS A 397 16.78 -17.68 11.87
N VAL A 398 17.83 -16.94 11.53
CA VAL A 398 19.00 -16.74 12.39
C VAL A 398 19.00 -15.34 12.99
N LYS A 399 19.87 -15.09 13.98
CA LYS A 399 20.05 -13.77 14.55
C LYS A 399 21.16 -13.06 13.76
N GLY A 400 20.90 -11.85 13.27
CA GLY A 400 21.93 -11.05 12.60
C GLY A 400 23.13 -10.81 13.51
N HIS A 401 24.33 -10.87 12.94
CA HIS A 401 25.62 -10.73 13.64
C HIS A 401 25.79 -11.69 14.83
N SER A 402 25.28 -12.92 14.72
CA SER A 402 25.40 -13.93 15.77
C SER A 402 26.65 -14.82 15.67
N GLY A 403 27.47 -14.63 14.63
CA GLY A 403 28.63 -15.48 14.35
C GLY A 403 28.29 -16.79 13.64
N ASP A 404 27.16 -16.87 12.94
CA ASP A 404 26.84 -18.00 12.05
C ASP A 404 27.68 -17.83 10.77
N PRO A 405 28.65 -18.71 10.47
CA PRO A 405 29.58 -18.50 9.36
C PRO A 405 28.90 -18.39 7.99
N GLY A 406 27.77 -19.07 7.80
CA GLY A 406 27.00 -19.01 6.54
C GLY A 406 26.28 -17.67 6.39
N ASN A 407 25.73 -17.14 7.49
CA ASN A 407 25.11 -15.82 7.48
C ASN A 407 26.14 -14.72 7.28
N ASP A 408 27.28 -14.80 7.97
CA ASP A 408 28.35 -13.80 7.86
C ASP A 408 28.95 -13.79 6.44
N ALA A 409 29.06 -14.96 5.79
CA ALA A 409 29.46 -15.05 4.38
C ALA A 409 28.42 -14.45 3.43
N ALA A 410 27.12 -14.65 3.70
CA ALA A 410 26.05 -14.01 2.93
C ALA A 410 26.03 -12.48 3.10
N ASP A 411 26.25 -11.96 4.31
CA ASP A 411 26.39 -10.52 4.59
C ASP A 411 27.57 -9.93 3.80
N ALA A 412 28.73 -10.60 3.81
CA ALA A 412 29.91 -10.18 3.05
C ALA A 412 29.64 -10.14 1.53
N LEU A 413 28.93 -11.13 0.98
CA LEU A 413 28.50 -11.11 -0.42
C LEU A 413 27.49 -9.99 -0.69
N ALA A 414 26.56 -9.72 0.24
CA ALA A 414 25.59 -8.64 0.09
C ALA A 414 26.28 -7.26 0.08
N ALA A 415 27.28 -7.05 0.93
CA ALA A 415 28.13 -5.86 0.93
C ALA A 415 28.90 -5.72 -0.39
N THR A 416 29.53 -6.80 -0.85
CA THR A 416 30.21 -6.85 -2.16
C THR A 416 29.25 -6.49 -3.30
N GLY A 417 28.03 -7.02 -3.28
CA GLY A 417 26.98 -6.70 -4.25
C GLY A 417 26.57 -5.22 -4.22
N ALA A 418 26.51 -4.61 -3.03
CA ALA A 418 26.21 -3.20 -2.87
C ALA A 418 27.33 -2.29 -3.41
N GLU A 419 28.58 -2.76 -3.41
CA GLU A 419 29.75 -2.01 -3.88
C GLU A 419 29.99 -2.06 -5.39
N LYS A 420 29.40 -3.03 -6.10
CA LYS A 420 29.43 -3.06 -7.57
C LYS A 420 28.91 -1.75 -8.17
N GLU A 421 29.59 -1.26 -9.21
CA GLU A 421 29.20 -0.02 -9.90
C GLU A 421 27.94 -0.19 -10.74
N VAL A 422 27.89 -1.29 -11.51
CA VAL A 422 26.79 -1.58 -12.44
C VAL A 422 25.75 -2.47 -11.78
N PRO A 423 24.45 -2.12 -11.84
CA PRO A 423 23.38 -3.00 -11.42
C PRO A 423 23.31 -4.30 -12.21
N ASP A 424 23.14 -5.42 -11.52
CA ASP A 424 22.93 -6.72 -12.15
C ASP A 424 21.50 -6.83 -12.70
N HIS A 425 21.33 -7.60 -13.77
CA HIS A 425 20.02 -7.82 -14.38
C HIS A 425 19.18 -8.81 -13.56
N LEU A 426 18.09 -8.34 -12.96
CA LEU A 426 17.17 -9.16 -12.19
C LEU A 426 16.10 -9.81 -13.09
N ASN A 427 15.99 -11.15 -13.06
CA ASN A 427 14.92 -11.85 -13.76
C ASN A 427 13.60 -11.79 -13.00
N LEU A 428 12.83 -10.72 -13.23
CA LEU A 428 11.50 -10.52 -12.64
C LEU A 428 10.35 -10.96 -13.57
N ARG A 429 10.65 -11.60 -14.72
CA ARG A 429 9.69 -11.82 -15.82
C ARG A 429 8.64 -12.88 -15.51
N LYS A 430 8.98 -13.96 -14.79
CA LYS A 430 8.03 -15.02 -14.43
C LYS A 430 6.94 -14.59 -13.44
N GLY A 431 7.09 -13.43 -12.79
CA GLY A 431 6.06 -12.81 -11.94
C GLY A 431 5.08 -11.87 -12.66
N VAL A 432 5.23 -11.64 -13.97
CA VAL A 432 4.42 -10.63 -14.69
C VAL A 432 2.96 -11.04 -14.79
N PHE A 433 2.65 -12.32 -15.01
CA PHE A 433 1.26 -12.83 -15.09
C PHE A 433 0.51 -12.68 -13.76
N ILE A 434 1.19 -12.89 -12.65
CA ILE A 434 0.63 -12.73 -11.30
C ILE A 434 0.32 -11.26 -10.99
N LYS A 435 1.11 -10.32 -11.52
CA LYS A 435 0.84 -8.88 -11.35
C LYS A 435 -0.49 -8.45 -11.97
N GLY A 436 -0.96 -9.16 -12.99
CA GLY A 436 -2.23 -8.93 -13.69
C GLY A 436 -3.42 -9.67 -13.09
N ALA A 437 -3.22 -10.61 -12.15
CA ALA A 437 -4.28 -11.50 -11.64
C ALA A 437 -5.39 -10.78 -10.84
N GLY A 438 -5.20 -9.52 -10.43
CA GLY A 438 -6.22 -8.77 -9.70
C GLY A 438 -6.50 -9.30 -8.30
N VAL A 439 -7.55 -8.78 -7.67
CA VAL A 439 -7.97 -9.10 -6.29
C VAL A 439 -8.96 -10.25 -6.30
N ARG A 440 -8.70 -11.30 -5.51
CA ARG A 440 -9.66 -12.40 -5.28
C ARG A 440 -10.89 -11.86 -4.57
N LEU A 441 -12.04 -12.04 -5.20
CA LEU A 441 -13.30 -11.49 -4.75
C LEU A 441 -13.75 -12.15 -3.44
N ALA A 442 -13.60 -13.48 -3.31
CA ALA A 442 -14.03 -14.23 -2.12
C ALA A 442 -13.39 -13.74 -0.81
N THR A 443 -12.12 -13.33 -0.86
CA THR A 443 -11.35 -12.81 0.30
C THR A 443 -11.27 -11.28 0.32
N ALA A 444 -11.90 -10.60 -0.64
CA ALA A 444 -11.83 -9.15 -0.74
C ALA A 444 -12.56 -8.47 0.42
N THR A 445 -12.03 -7.32 0.83
CA THR A 445 -12.73 -6.41 1.75
C THR A 445 -12.98 -5.09 1.03
N GLN A 446 -14.01 -4.35 1.46
CA GLN A 446 -14.30 -3.02 0.91
C GLN A 446 -13.06 -2.12 1.01
N SER A 447 -12.31 -2.20 2.11
CA SER A 447 -11.09 -1.40 2.32
C SER A 447 -9.97 -1.75 1.34
N LEU A 448 -9.86 -3.01 0.94
CA LEU A 448 -8.88 -3.49 -0.03
C LEU A 448 -9.26 -3.01 -1.42
N LEU A 449 -10.51 -3.25 -1.84
CA LEU A 449 -11.03 -2.85 -3.15
C LEU A 449 -10.98 -1.34 -3.33
N TYR A 450 -11.37 -0.58 -2.30
CA TYR A 450 -11.24 0.87 -2.27
C TYR A 450 -9.81 1.34 -2.56
N ARG A 451 -8.83 0.71 -1.91
CA ARG A 451 -7.41 1.03 -2.13
C ARG A 451 -6.94 0.60 -3.52
N ALA A 452 -7.38 -0.56 -4.02
CA ALA A 452 -7.02 -1.07 -5.34
C ALA A 452 -7.51 -0.13 -6.45
N ILE A 453 -8.79 0.26 -6.39
CA ILE A 453 -9.40 1.22 -7.31
C ILE A 453 -8.64 2.56 -7.27
N ARG A 454 -8.38 3.07 -6.07
CA ARG A 454 -7.64 4.33 -5.90
C ARG A 454 -6.23 4.34 -6.46
N ARG A 455 -5.54 3.19 -6.47
CA ARG A 455 -4.19 3.09 -7.03
C ARG A 455 -4.19 3.02 -8.56
N ARG A 456 -5.32 2.60 -9.15
CA ARG A 456 -5.53 2.51 -10.59
C ARG A 456 -6.10 3.78 -11.20
N ALA A 457 -6.78 4.61 -10.41
CA ALA A 457 -7.17 5.93 -10.85
C ALA A 457 -5.92 6.74 -11.21
N ASP A 458 -5.93 7.36 -12.40
CA ASP A 458 -4.81 8.16 -12.88
C ASP A 458 -4.43 9.22 -11.85
N LYS A 459 -3.13 9.27 -11.51
CA LYS A 459 -2.60 10.32 -10.67
C LYS A 459 -2.70 11.62 -11.44
N HIS A 460 -3.49 12.56 -10.95
CA HIS A 460 -3.54 13.87 -11.56
C HIS A 460 -2.25 14.62 -11.21
N ILE A 461 -1.33 14.71 -12.17
CA ILE A 461 -0.06 15.39 -12.00
C ILE A 461 -0.33 16.89 -11.87
N ARG A 462 0.09 17.49 -10.74
CA ARG A 462 0.02 18.94 -10.52
C ARG A 462 1.39 19.54 -10.79
N ALA A 463 1.58 20.11 -11.98
CA ALA A 463 2.87 20.70 -12.41
C ALA A 463 3.51 21.63 -11.35
N ARG A 464 2.71 22.44 -10.64
CA ARG A 464 3.23 23.32 -9.57
C ARG A 464 3.71 22.56 -8.32
N THR A 465 3.08 21.43 -8.00
CA THR A 465 3.56 20.57 -6.90
C THR A 465 4.90 19.94 -7.26
N GLU A 466 5.08 19.50 -8.50
CA GLU A 466 6.36 18.96 -8.98
C GLU A 466 7.46 20.03 -8.92
N ALA A 467 7.20 21.24 -9.41
CA ALA A 467 8.16 22.34 -9.31
C ALA A 467 8.56 22.66 -7.85
N ASN A 468 7.61 22.59 -6.91
CA ASN A 468 7.90 22.76 -5.48
C ASN A 468 8.70 21.57 -4.90
N ILE A 469 8.42 20.34 -5.34
CA ILE A 469 9.23 19.16 -4.97
C ILE A 469 10.67 19.34 -5.45
N ASP A 470 10.88 19.74 -6.71
CA ASP A 470 12.22 19.96 -7.27
C ASP A 470 12.98 21.05 -6.51
N THR A 471 12.28 22.12 -6.14
CA THR A 471 12.82 23.20 -5.29
C THR A 471 13.26 22.66 -3.93
N ILE A 472 12.42 21.83 -3.29
CA ILE A 472 12.76 21.21 -2.00
C ILE A 472 13.97 20.29 -2.16
N GLN A 473 13.98 19.44 -3.19
CA GLN A 473 15.08 18.51 -3.41
C GLN A 473 16.41 19.24 -3.59
N SER A 474 16.44 20.31 -4.39
CA SER A 474 17.65 21.10 -4.64
C SER A 474 18.16 21.77 -3.37
N VAL A 475 17.28 22.43 -2.60
CA VAL A 475 17.67 23.10 -1.35
C VAL A 475 18.11 22.09 -0.28
N ILE A 476 17.45 20.94 -0.17
CA ILE A 476 17.83 19.92 0.80
C ILE A 476 19.12 19.21 0.40
N GLU A 477 19.38 19.04 -0.90
CA GLU A 477 20.67 18.56 -1.40
C GLU A 477 21.81 19.51 -1.03
N GLU A 478 21.61 20.82 -1.18
CA GLU A 478 22.61 21.83 -0.76
C GLU A 478 22.88 21.77 0.75
N ILE A 479 21.82 21.63 1.57
CA ILE A 479 21.96 21.62 3.04
C ILE A 479 22.53 20.29 3.55
N ASN A 480 22.03 19.16 3.05
CA ASN A 480 22.35 17.84 3.56
C ASN A 480 23.48 17.14 2.79
N GLY A 481 23.88 17.66 1.63
CA GLY A 481 24.83 17.02 0.71
C GLY A 481 24.25 15.85 -0.09
N GLU A 482 22.95 15.56 0.04
CA GLU A 482 22.29 14.44 -0.64
C GLU A 482 20.86 14.80 -1.05
N LYS A 483 20.51 14.48 -2.30
CA LYS A 483 19.16 14.69 -2.83
C LYS A 483 18.14 13.75 -2.18
N PRO A 484 17.08 14.27 -1.52
CA PRO A 484 16.07 13.42 -0.92
C PRO A 484 15.13 12.82 -1.95
N LEU A 485 14.65 11.60 -1.68
CA LEU A 485 13.53 11.02 -2.44
C LEU A 485 12.24 11.84 -2.19
N GLU A 486 11.37 11.91 -3.20
CA GLU A 486 10.06 12.56 -3.05
C GLU A 486 9.26 11.96 -1.88
N SER A 487 9.30 10.64 -1.71
CA SER A 487 8.67 9.94 -0.59
C SER A 487 9.17 10.44 0.76
N ALA A 488 10.47 10.73 0.89
CA ALA A 488 11.06 11.25 2.12
C ALA A 488 10.52 12.65 2.46
N ILE A 489 10.28 13.50 1.45
CA ILE A 489 9.65 14.82 1.63
C ILE A 489 8.26 14.63 2.25
N TRP A 490 7.43 13.77 1.67
CA TRP A 490 6.08 13.51 2.18
C TRP A 490 6.06 12.86 3.55
N ASP A 491 6.96 11.90 3.80
CA ASP A 491 7.10 11.24 5.10
C ASP A 491 7.54 12.23 6.19
N SER A 492 8.38 13.22 5.84
CA SER A 492 8.81 14.28 6.76
C SER A 492 7.66 15.18 7.24
N LEU A 493 6.61 15.31 6.42
CA LEU A 493 5.36 16.01 6.73
C LEU A 493 4.28 15.07 7.32
N GLY A 494 4.59 13.77 7.44
CA GLY A 494 3.69 12.70 7.83
C GLY A 494 3.59 12.43 9.34
N LYS A 495 3.19 11.20 9.69
CA LYS A 495 3.03 10.78 11.10
C LYS A 495 4.39 10.58 11.76
N GLY A 496 4.46 10.81 13.07
CA GLY A 496 5.68 10.53 13.86
C GLY A 496 6.80 11.58 13.78
N THR A 497 6.66 12.64 12.98
CA THR A 497 7.68 13.69 12.88
C THR A 497 7.54 14.76 13.96
N VAL A 498 8.62 15.52 14.20
CA VAL A 498 8.69 16.56 15.25
C VAL A 498 7.67 17.70 15.07
N LEU A 499 7.20 17.93 13.84
CA LEU A 499 6.32 19.06 13.50
C LEU A 499 4.93 18.94 14.16
N THR A 500 4.28 20.05 14.48
CA THR A 500 2.89 20.04 14.95
C THR A 500 1.92 19.64 13.84
N LYS A 501 0.75 19.07 14.19
CA LYS A 501 -0.31 18.78 13.21
C LYS A 501 -0.69 20.02 12.38
N LYS A 502 -0.72 21.19 13.04
CA LYS A 502 -1.04 22.47 12.41
C LYS A 502 0.05 22.91 11.41
N ALA A 503 1.33 22.83 11.81
CA ALA A 503 2.44 23.12 10.91
C ALA A 503 2.50 22.16 9.72
N LYS A 504 2.27 20.84 9.93
CA LYS A 504 2.21 19.84 8.85
C LYS A 504 1.18 20.20 7.80
N VAL A 505 -0.05 20.51 8.22
CA VAL A 505 -1.13 20.89 7.29
C VAL A 505 -0.79 22.19 6.56
N PHE A 506 -0.20 23.16 7.26
CA PHE A 506 0.24 24.41 6.65
C PHE A 506 1.30 24.16 5.56
N LEU A 507 2.39 23.47 5.90
CA LEU A 507 3.50 23.17 4.98
C LEU A 507 3.04 22.35 3.80
N TRP A 508 2.25 21.31 4.06
CA TRP A 508 1.67 20.47 3.03
C TRP A 508 0.83 21.31 2.03
N LYS A 509 -0.01 22.23 2.53
CA LYS A 509 -0.75 23.15 1.65
C LYS A 509 0.17 24.09 0.89
N THR A 510 1.30 24.49 1.49
CA THR A 510 2.28 25.34 0.81
C THR A 510 2.92 24.61 -0.37
N VAL A 511 3.36 23.36 -0.20
CA VAL A 511 3.91 22.53 -1.29
C VAL A 511 2.93 22.37 -2.44
N HIS A 512 1.64 22.26 -2.14
CA HIS A 512 0.59 22.11 -3.16
C HIS A 512 -0.02 23.41 -3.67
N GLU A 513 0.45 24.56 -3.21
CA GLU A 513 -0.20 25.87 -3.42
C GLU A 513 -1.71 25.87 -3.07
N GLY A 514 -2.10 25.06 -2.08
CA GLY A 514 -3.49 24.88 -1.66
C GLY A 514 -4.04 25.98 -0.75
N HIS A 515 -3.32 27.10 -0.57
CA HIS A 515 -3.77 28.24 0.21
C HIS A 515 -4.59 29.19 -0.67
N LYS A 516 -5.66 29.77 -0.12
CA LYS A 516 -6.51 30.76 -0.84
C LYS A 516 -5.84 32.15 -0.86
N ILE A 517 -4.76 32.28 -1.62
CA ILE A 517 -3.93 33.48 -1.76
C ILE A 517 -3.48 33.66 -3.22
N GLY A 518 -3.07 34.88 -3.60
CA GLY A 518 -2.50 35.16 -4.92
C GLY A 518 -3.35 34.65 -6.08
N THR A 519 -2.73 33.90 -7.00
CA THR A 519 -3.33 33.36 -8.24
C THR A 519 -4.49 32.38 -8.00
N TYR A 520 -4.75 31.96 -6.76
CA TYR A 520 -5.98 31.22 -6.45
C TYR A 520 -7.24 32.00 -6.86
N TRP A 521 -7.22 33.32 -6.68
CA TRP A 521 -8.38 34.17 -6.92
C TRP A 521 -8.64 34.45 -8.40
N GLU A 522 -7.65 34.26 -9.28
CA GLU A 522 -7.81 34.40 -10.75
C GLU A 522 -8.79 33.37 -11.32
N LYS A 523 -8.88 32.19 -10.72
CA LYS A 523 -9.65 31.05 -11.23
C LYS A 523 -11.13 31.12 -10.88
N ILE A 524 -11.58 32.21 -10.25
CA ILE A 524 -12.95 32.39 -9.81
C ILE A 524 -13.53 33.48 -10.71
N ASP A 525 -14.39 33.10 -11.66
CA ASP A 525 -15.02 33.95 -12.70
C ASP A 525 -15.88 35.13 -12.16
N SER A 526 -15.87 35.39 -10.85
CA SER A 526 -16.55 36.54 -10.26
C SER A 526 -15.58 37.70 -10.02
N ASN A 527 -15.80 38.77 -10.80
CA ASN A 527 -15.05 40.02 -10.83
C ASN A 527 -14.74 40.69 -9.46
N PRO A 528 -15.54 40.58 -8.37
CA PRO A 528 -15.17 41.22 -7.09
C PRO A 528 -14.14 40.47 -6.23
N LEU A 529 -13.87 39.17 -6.47
CA LEU A 529 -12.96 38.38 -5.62
C LEU A 529 -11.50 38.38 -6.10
N THR A 530 -11.26 38.66 -7.38
CA THR A 530 -9.91 38.80 -7.97
C THR A 530 -9.11 39.92 -7.32
N ALA A 531 -9.78 40.96 -6.81
CA ALA A 531 -9.18 42.06 -6.02
C ALA A 531 -8.46 41.59 -4.74
N ARG A 532 -8.65 40.34 -4.30
CA ARG A 532 -7.94 39.75 -3.14
C ARG A 532 -6.57 39.18 -3.49
N MET A 533 -6.24 39.06 -4.77
CA MET A 533 -4.94 38.58 -5.26
C MET A 533 -3.76 39.46 -4.82
N PRO A 534 -3.77 40.79 -5.03
CA PRO A 534 -2.68 41.65 -4.58
C PRO A 534 -2.70 41.86 -3.06
N CYS A 535 -1.53 42.15 -2.50
CA CYS A 535 -1.44 42.58 -1.10
C CYS A 535 -1.94 44.02 -0.97
N SER A 536 -2.96 44.28 -0.15
CA SER A 536 -3.51 45.63 0.00
C SER A 536 -2.62 46.59 0.80
N LEU A 537 -1.63 46.08 1.52
CA LEU A 537 -0.68 46.91 2.27
C LEU A 537 0.59 47.19 1.46
N CYS A 538 1.21 46.14 0.92
CA CYS A 538 2.49 46.24 0.22
C CYS A 538 2.35 46.56 -1.27
N GLN A 539 1.12 46.53 -1.80
CA GLN A 539 0.82 46.67 -3.23
C GLN A 539 1.53 45.66 -4.13
N ALA A 540 2.03 44.55 -3.57
CA ALA A 540 2.57 43.44 -4.33
C ALA A 540 1.48 42.88 -5.27
N PRO A 541 1.78 42.68 -6.57
CA PRO A 541 0.77 42.30 -7.56
C PRO A 541 0.15 40.93 -7.26
N VAL A 542 0.92 40.03 -6.63
CA VAL A 542 0.46 38.73 -6.18
C VAL A 542 0.92 38.48 -4.74
N GLU A 543 -0.03 38.29 -3.83
CA GLU A 543 0.26 37.93 -2.44
C GLU A 543 0.60 36.42 -2.34
N SER A 544 1.84 36.07 -2.71
CA SER A 544 2.35 34.69 -2.65
C SER A 544 2.71 34.26 -1.21
N MET A 545 2.94 32.96 -0.99
CA MET A 545 3.44 32.51 0.32
C MET A 545 4.84 33.05 0.62
N ALA A 546 5.71 33.18 -0.40
CA ALA A 546 7.01 33.81 -0.23
C ALA A 546 6.87 35.27 0.23
N HIS A 547 5.98 36.04 -0.41
CA HIS A 547 5.69 37.41 -0.01
C HIS A 547 5.20 37.48 1.45
N ILE A 548 4.25 36.63 1.84
CA ILE A 548 3.72 36.60 3.21
C ILE A 548 4.82 36.29 4.24
N LEU A 549 5.71 35.34 3.93
CA LEU A 549 6.72 34.87 4.89
C LEU A 549 7.94 35.76 4.99
N PHE A 550 8.33 36.46 3.93
CA PHE A 550 9.63 37.14 3.85
C PHE A 550 9.55 38.66 3.59
N GLU A 551 8.39 39.18 3.18
CA GLU A 551 8.29 40.59 2.74
C GLU A 551 7.16 41.35 3.45
N CYS A 552 5.99 40.73 3.62
CA CYS A 552 4.77 41.41 4.02
C CYS A 552 4.80 41.89 5.47
N ARG A 553 4.85 43.20 5.71
CA ARG A 553 4.82 43.79 7.06
C ARG A 553 3.55 43.47 7.85
N ALA A 554 2.42 43.30 7.17
CA ALA A 554 1.14 42.97 7.81
C ALA A 554 1.16 41.62 8.57
N SER A 555 2.06 40.73 8.18
CA SER A 555 2.23 39.42 8.80
C SER A 555 3.06 39.45 10.09
N GLY A 556 3.74 40.57 10.39
CA GLY A 556 4.72 40.66 11.47
C GLY A 556 5.99 39.83 11.23
N GLN A 557 6.29 39.47 9.98
CA GLN A 557 7.40 38.57 9.64
C GLN A 557 8.75 39.08 10.16
N GLU A 558 9.02 40.38 10.09
CA GLU A 558 10.29 40.96 10.55
C GLU A 558 10.56 40.64 12.03
N THR A 559 9.61 40.92 12.92
CA THR A 559 9.74 40.61 14.35
C THR A 559 9.79 39.11 14.61
N ALA A 560 9.03 38.31 13.85
CA ALA A 560 9.05 36.86 13.99
C ALA A 560 10.42 36.27 13.62
N TRP A 561 11.06 36.75 12.55
CA TRP A 561 12.42 36.35 12.17
C TRP A 561 13.49 36.87 13.13
N GLN A 562 13.32 38.09 13.69
CA GLN A 562 14.20 38.58 14.75
C GLN A 562 14.19 37.63 15.95
N VAL A 563 13.01 37.23 16.44
CA VAL A 563 12.90 36.26 17.54
C VAL A 563 13.47 34.89 17.16
N PHE A 564 13.24 34.41 15.94
CA PHE A 564 13.85 33.18 15.45
C PHE A 564 15.39 33.25 15.52
N ASN A 565 15.98 34.34 15.02
CA ASN A 565 17.44 34.54 15.03
C ASN A 565 17.97 34.67 16.45
N GLU A 566 17.34 35.48 17.32
CA GLU A 566 17.69 35.60 18.75
C GLU A 566 17.78 34.23 19.44
N LEU A 567 16.83 33.34 19.17
CA LEU A 567 16.83 32.00 19.76
C LEU A 567 17.86 31.08 19.12
N TRP A 568 18.02 31.14 17.80
CA TRP A 568 18.97 30.30 17.10
C TRP A 568 20.42 30.66 17.43
N ASP A 569 20.74 31.95 17.53
CA ASP A 569 22.10 32.43 17.75
C ASP A 569 22.64 32.00 19.13
N ARG A 570 21.76 31.80 20.13
CA ARG A 570 22.12 31.21 21.43
C ARG A 570 22.69 29.79 21.34
N THR A 571 22.44 29.08 20.24
CA THR A 571 22.99 27.73 20.02
C THR A 571 24.47 27.75 19.62
N GLY A 572 24.96 28.88 19.10
CA GLY A 572 26.30 29.00 18.52
C GLY A 572 26.51 28.12 17.27
N LYS A 573 25.44 27.65 16.62
CA LYS A 573 25.50 26.79 15.43
C LYS A 573 25.20 27.56 14.16
N THR A 574 25.86 27.17 13.07
CA THR A 574 25.59 27.70 11.74
C THR A 574 24.18 27.31 11.30
N LYS A 575 23.42 28.29 10.79
CA LYS A 575 22.09 28.05 10.18
C LYS A 575 22.23 27.94 8.66
N PRO A 576 21.45 27.05 8.01
CA PRO A 576 21.32 27.09 6.56
C PRO A 576 20.56 28.36 6.13
N TYR A 577 20.73 28.74 4.86
CA TYR A 577 19.95 29.82 4.27
C TYR A 577 18.46 29.44 4.21
N ILE A 578 17.60 30.37 4.61
CA ILE A 578 16.16 30.11 4.74
C ILE A 578 15.44 30.67 3.52
N THR A 579 15.06 29.77 2.61
CA THR A 579 14.21 30.06 1.45
C THR A 579 12.83 29.44 1.63
N LEU A 580 11.90 29.68 0.68
CA LEU A 580 10.65 28.95 0.64
C LEU A 580 10.89 27.42 0.50
N GLY A 581 11.93 27.01 -0.23
CA GLY A 581 12.36 25.62 -0.31
C GLY A 581 12.78 25.05 1.05
N THR A 582 13.56 25.79 1.83
CA THR A 582 13.95 25.41 3.20
C THR A 582 12.72 25.26 4.11
N VAL A 583 11.75 26.16 3.97
CA VAL A 583 10.49 26.11 4.73
C VAL A 583 9.68 24.87 4.37
N MET A 584 9.46 24.62 3.08
CA MET A 584 8.71 23.45 2.60
C MET A 584 9.41 22.13 2.96
N GLY A 585 10.75 22.10 2.89
CA GLY A 585 11.60 20.96 3.21
C GLY A 585 12.02 20.86 4.69
N VAL A 586 11.48 21.68 5.60
CA VAL A 586 11.97 21.79 6.99
C VAL A 586 12.06 20.43 7.70
N GLY A 587 11.17 19.49 7.39
CA GLY A 587 11.18 18.15 7.99
C GLY A 587 12.45 17.33 7.68
N LEU A 588 13.22 17.70 6.66
CA LEU A 588 14.43 17.00 6.21
C LEU A 588 15.74 17.72 6.56
N VAL A 589 15.70 19.00 6.94
CA VAL A 589 16.90 19.80 7.24
C VAL A 589 17.74 19.13 8.32
N GLN A 590 19.05 18.97 8.08
CA GLN A 590 20.02 18.45 9.04
C GLN A 590 21.06 19.51 9.39
N ILE A 591 21.32 19.69 10.69
CA ILE A 591 22.38 20.58 11.17
C ILE A 591 23.59 19.70 11.50
N LYS A 592 24.72 19.96 10.85
CA LYS A 592 25.95 19.17 10.97
C LYS A 592 27.02 19.96 11.73
N ASP A 593 27.94 19.24 12.37
CA ASP A 593 29.18 19.83 12.89
C ASP A 593 30.24 19.96 11.78
N GLU A 594 31.41 20.52 12.11
CA GLU A 594 32.53 20.72 11.19
C GLU A 594 33.04 19.40 10.56
N ARG A 595 32.74 18.25 11.18
CA ARG A 595 33.10 16.91 10.67
C ARG A 595 31.98 16.27 9.85
N GLY A 596 30.90 17.01 9.56
CA GLY A 596 29.74 16.53 8.82
C GLY A 596 28.78 15.65 9.64
N LYS A 597 28.99 15.50 10.95
CA LYS A 597 28.13 14.66 11.80
C LYS A 597 26.87 15.43 12.21
N ILE A 598 25.71 14.77 12.13
CA ILE A 598 24.42 15.37 12.48
C ILE A 598 24.35 15.67 13.97
N ILE A 599 24.10 16.94 14.31
CA ILE A 599 23.84 17.41 15.67
C ILE A 599 22.35 17.24 15.95
N THR A 600 21.98 16.12 16.59
CA THR A 600 20.57 15.72 16.76
C THR A 600 19.70 16.77 17.49
N GLY A 601 20.26 17.41 18.53
CA GLY A 601 19.55 18.43 19.32
C GLY A 601 19.29 19.70 18.52
N ALA A 602 20.34 20.26 17.91
CA ALA A 602 20.25 21.46 17.06
C ALA A 602 19.36 21.24 15.84
N THR A 603 19.47 20.08 15.19
CA THR A 603 18.58 19.70 14.08
C THR A 603 17.12 19.71 14.52
N ARG A 604 16.81 19.08 15.65
CA ARG A 604 15.43 19.04 16.17
C ARG A 604 14.92 20.43 16.54
N LEU A 605 15.75 21.26 17.17
CA LEU A 605 15.41 22.63 17.55
C LEU A 605 15.13 23.49 16.31
N PHE A 606 15.99 23.43 15.28
CA PHE A 606 15.83 24.19 14.03
C PHE A 606 14.47 23.91 13.39
N ARG A 607 14.12 22.63 13.26
CA ARG A 607 12.84 22.20 12.69
C ARG A 607 11.64 22.72 13.47
N ILE A 608 11.74 22.73 14.81
CA ILE A 608 10.69 23.30 15.67
C ILE A 608 10.60 24.81 15.46
N LEU A 609 11.70 25.54 15.63
CA LEU A 609 11.70 26.99 15.54
C LEU A 609 11.22 27.46 14.16
N LEU A 610 11.77 26.91 13.08
CA LEU A 610 11.41 27.33 11.72
C LEU A 610 9.92 27.08 11.45
N SER A 611 9.42 25.88 11.78
CA SER A 611 8.01 25.52 11.53
C SER A 611 7.01 26.31 12.36
N GLU A 612 7.32 26.64 13.62
CA GLU A 612 6.45 27.46 14.47
C GLU A 612 6.51 28.95 14.07
N THR A 613 7.68 29.46 13.66
CA THR A 613 7.84 30.83 13.15
C THR A 613 6.99 31.05 11.91
N VAL A 614 7.14 30.23 10.86
CA VAL A 614 6.37 30.41 9.62
C VAL A 614 4.87 30.22 9.83
N TYR A 615 4.48 29.32 10.75
CA TYR A 615 3.08 29.13 11.09
C TYR A 615 2.50 30.34 11.84
N ALA A 616 3.26 30.94 12.75
CA ALA A 616 2.88 32.16 13.46
C ALA A 616 2.74 33.35 12.51
N ILE A 617 3.68 33.55 11.56
CA ILE A 617 3.60 34.57 10.52
C ILE A 617 2.31 34.41 9.71
N ARG A 618 2.01 33.19 9.27
CA ARG A 618 0.75 32.89 8.55
C ARG A 618 -0.48 33.20 9.40
N LEU A 619 -0.48 32.88 10.69
CA LEU A 619 -1.61 33.16 11.58
C LEU A 619 -1.84 34.67 11.74
N ASN A 620 -0.78 35.43 11.96
CA ASN A 620 -0.84 36.88 12.07
C ASN A 620 -1.39 37.52 10.80
N ARG A 621 -0.91 37.08 9.63
CA ARG A 621 -1.47 37.52 8.34
C ARG A 621 -2.95 37.17 8.20
N CYS A 622 -3.37 35.96 8.56
CA CYS A 622 -4.77 35.56 8.49
C CYS A 622 -5.67 36.38 9.44
N ASP A 623 -5.21 36.62 10.66
CA ASP A 623 -5.89 37.47 11.65
C ASP A 623 -6.10 38.89 11.09
N TRP A 624 -5.06 39.48 10.48
CA TRP A 624 -5.16 40.79 9.84
C TRP A 624 -6.07 40.81 8.59
N ARG A 625 -5.80 39.92 7.62
CA ARG A 625 -6.50 39.91 6.32
C ARG A 625 -7.99 39.55 6.48
N ILE A 626 -8.28 38.53 7.28
CA ILE A 626 -9.64 37.95 7.42
C ILE A 626 -10.34 38.50 8.66
N GLY A 627 -9.68 38.45 9.82
CA GLY A 627 -10.29 38.86 11.09
C GLY A 627 -10.49 40.36 11.20
N LYS A 628 -9.56 41.15 10.64
CA LYS A 628 -9.53 42.62 10.76
C LYS A 628 -9.79 43.36 9.44
N GLY A 629 -10.20 42.65 8.39
CA GLY A 629 -10.59 43.26 7.12
C GLY A 629 -9.47 43.96 6.35
N SER A 630 -8.20 43.59 6.58
CA SER A 630 -7.02 44.25 6.00
C SER A 630 -6.82 45.73 6.41
N ASP A 631 -7.37 46.12 7.56
CA ASP A 631 -7.22 47.47 8.13
C ASP A 631 -5.75 47.73 8.53
N PRO A 632 -5.04 48.69 7.92
CA PRO A 632 -3.64 48.99 8.24
C PRO A 632 -3.41 49.40 9.70
N THR A 633 -4.42 49.97 10.37
CA THR A 633 -4.30 50.42 11.76
C THR A 633 -4.32 49.26 12.77
N LYS A 634 -4.78 48.08 12.34
CA LYS A 634 -4.94 46.89 13.19
C LYS A 634 -3.83 45.85 13.00
N ILE A 635 -2.73 46.22 12.34
CA ILE A 635 -1.54 45.38 12.25
C ILE A 635 -1.01 45.12 13.66
N LEU A 636 -0.59 43.87 13.91
CA LEU A 636 -0.12 43.48 15.23
C LEU A 636 1.18 44.22 15.58
N PRO A 637 1.26 44.84 16.77
CA PRO A 637 2.47 45.52 17.18
C PRO A 637 3.60 44.50 17.47
N PRO A 638 4.88 44.85 17.26
CA PRO A 638 6.02 43.94 17.44
C PRO A 638 6.04 43.18 18.79
N PRO A 639 5.74 43.81 19.95
CA PRO A 639 5.71 43.08 21.22
C PRO A 639 4.66 41.96 21.26
N GLU A 640 3.51 42.16 20.60
CA GLU A 640 2.47 41.14 20.53
C GLU A 640 2.89 39.98 19.62
N VAL A 641 3.50 40.27 18.47
CA VAL A 641 4.06 39.24 17.57
C VAL A 641 5.10 38.38 18.30
N ARG A 642 6.04 39.02 19.02
CA ARG A 642 7.03 38.35 19.86
C ARG A 642 6.38 37.45 20.90
N ASN A 643 5.42 37.97 21.66
CA ASN A 643 4.73 37.21 22.69
C ASN A 643 3.94 36.01 22.14
N ARG A 644 3.30 36.16 20.97
CA ARG A 644 2.59 35.06 20.29
C ARG A 644 3.56 33.94 19.90
N LEU A 645 4.69 34.27 19.28
CA LEU A 645 5.70 33.28 18.87
C LEU A 645 6.36 32.60 20.08
N LEU A 646 6.82 33.37 21.07
CA LEU A 646 7.41 32.81 22.29
C LEU A 646 6.42 31.93 23.05
N ARG A 647 5.12 32.28 23.07
CA ARG A 647 4.09 31.40 23.64
C ARG A 647 4.01 30.07 22.89
N ALA A 648 4.03 30.07 21.56
CA ALA A 648 4.04 28.85 20.76
C ALA A 648 5.27 27.98 21.05
N VAL A 649 6.46 28.57 21.07
CA VAL A 649 7.72 27.88 21.40
C VAL A 649 7.71 27.31 22.82
N ASN A 650 7.22 28.06 23.81
CA ASN A 650 7.10 27.59 25.19
C ASN A 650 6.09 26.43 25.34
N VAL A 651 5.00 26.42 24.56
CA VAL A 651 4.08 25.27 24.49
C VAL A 651 4.79 24.03 23.94
N ARG A 652 5.66 24.19 22.94
CA ARG A 652 6.47 23.09 22.39
C ARG A 652 7.41 22.50 23.44
N LEU A 653 8.15 23.34 24.16
CA LEU A 653 9.01 22.91 25.27
C LEU A 653 8.23 22.14 26.33
N ARG A 654 7.06 22.66 26.75
CA ARG A 654 6.21 21.99 27.74
C ARG A 654 5.75 20.62 27.26
N ASN A 655 5.28 20.52 26.02
CA ASN A 655 4.83 19.25 25.45
C ASN A 655 5.97 18.22 25.37
N ASP A 656 7.17 18.66 25.00
CA ASP A 656 8.34 17.77 24.97
C ASP A 656 8.70 17.24 26.36
N ARG A 657 8.65 18.08 27.41
CA ARG A 657 8.83 17.66 28.81
C ARG A 657 7.78 16.62 29.22
N VAL A 658 6.49 16.87 28.94
CA VAL A 658 5.39 15.93 29.23
C VAL A 658 5.63 14.57 28.55
N LEU A 659 6.07 14.60 27.29
CA LEU A 659 6.30 13.39 26.51
C LEU A 659 7.49 12.56 27.00
N THR A 660 8.33 13.05 27.92
CA THR A 660 9.40 12.24 28.53
C THR A 660 8.89 11.19 29.52
N ASN A 661 7.62 11.27 29.93
CA ASN A 661 7.06 10.37 30.93
C ASN A 661 6.87 8.93 30.40
N HIS A 662 7.81 8.05 30.73
CA HIS A 662 7.77 6.63 30.36
C HIS A 662 6.60 5.86 30.96
N ARG A 663 6.07 6.26 32.13
CA ARG A 663 4.90 5.60 32.74
C ARG A 663 3.64 5.81 31.90
N SER A 664 3.47 7.00 31.33
CA SER A 664 2.31 7.35 30.52
C SER A 664 2.43 6.94 29.05
N TYR A 665 3.64 7.00 28.48
CA TYR A 665 3.84 6.84 27.03
C TYR A 665 4.64 5.59 26.62
N GLY A 666 5.18 4.82 27.57
CA GLY A 666 5.90 3.57 27.29
C GLY A 666 7.00 3.74 26.24
N LYS A 667 6.96 2.93 25.17
CA LYS A 667 7.92 3.01 24.04
C LYS A 667 7.80 4.28 23.18
N LYS A 668 6.74 5.08 23.36
CA LYS A 668 6.52 6.35 22.63
C LYS A 668 7.03 7.58 23.40
N ALA A 669 7.53 7.39 24.63
CA ALA A 669 8.10 8.48 25.40
C ALA A 669 9.34 9.07 24.70
N LEU A 670 9.51 10.39 24.79
CA LEU A 670 10.71 11.06 24.31
C LEU A 670 11.88 10.78 25.24
N ASN A 671 13.05 10.54 24.63
CA ASN A 671 14.28 10.37 25.38
C ASN A 671 14.66 11.67 26.11
N ARG A 672 14.91 11.59 27.42
CA ARG A 672 15.29 12.75 28.26
C ARG A 672 16.49 13.52 27.69
N LYS A 673 17.58 12.81 27.34
CA LYS A 673 18.80 13.43 26.80
C LYS A 673 18.55 14.14 25.47
N LEU A 674 17.58 13.69 24.68
CA LEU A 674 17.19 14.36 23.44
C LEU A 674 16.48 15.70 23.73
N VAL A 675 15.58 15.74 24.71
CA VAL A 675 14.90 16.97 25.13
C VAL A 675 15.89 17.98 25.69
N GLU A 676 16.81 17.53 26.54
CA GLU A 676 17.90 18.36 27.07
C GLU A 676 18.73 18.97 25.93
N ARG A 677 19.26 18.15 25.02
CA ARG A 677 20.04 18.62 23.86
C ARG A 677 19.26 19.53 22.91
N THR A 678 17.93 19.46 22.88
CA THR A 678 17.11 20.32 22.01
C THR A 678 16.95 21.71 22.60
N TRP A 679 16.65 21.82 23.89
CA TRP A 679 16.13 23.06 24.47
C TRP A 679 17.13 23.80 25.35
N TYR A 680 18.17 23.11 25.86
CA TYR A 680 19.06 23.65 26.88
C TYR A 680 19.66 25.02 26.53
N THR A 681 20.13 25.20 25.29
CA THR A 681 20.80 26.43 24.85
C THR A 681 19.87 27.64 24.71
N VAL A 682 18.54 27.43 24.69
CA VAL A 682 17.57 28.51 24.45
C VAL A 682 16.75 28.90 25.69
N LEU A 683 17.02 28.27 26.84
CA LEU A 683 16.40 28.63 28.12
C LEU A 683 17.02 29.93 28.68
N ASP A 684 16.24 30.73 29.40
CA ASP A 684 16.68 32.05 29.88
C ASP A 684 17.64 32.01 31.10
N GLU A 685 17.79 30.88 31.78
CA GLU A 685 18.70 30.68 32.94
C GLU A 685 19.87 29.75 32.60
N ALA A 686 20.52 29.95 31.45
CA ALA A 686 21.53 29.04 30.92
C ALA A 686 22.99 29.25 31.40
N PRO A 687 23.30 29.48 32.70
CA PRO A 687 24.50 28.89 33.28
C PRO A 687 24.17 27.48 33.77
N SER A 688 25.00 26.50 33.41
CA SER A 688 24.86 25.06 33.70
C SER A 688 24.61 24.67 35.15
N SER A 689 24.85 25.57 36.10
CA SER A 689 24.64 25.40 37.53
C SER A 689 23.24 25.75 38.04
N ALA A 690 22.37 26.37 37.24
CA ALA A 690 21.09 26.93 37.72
C ALA A 690 19.86 26.02 37.54
N LEU A 691 19.91 25.05 36.62
CA LEU A 691 18.77 24.17 36.33
C LEU A 691 18.84 22.85 37.11
N PRO A 692 17.74 22.38 37.72
CA PRO A 692 17.70 21.08 38.39
C PRO A 692 18.11 19.93 37.44
N PRO A 693 18.81 18.89 37.91
CA PRO A 693 19.27 17.75 37.08
C PRO A 693 18.16 16.99 36.34
N ASP A 694 16.91 17.19 36.75
CA ASP A 694 15.69 16.55 36.25
C ASP A 694 14.73 17.53 35.54
N TRP A 695 15.16 18.76 35.21
CA TRP A 695 14.29 19.79 34.64
C TRP A 695 13.52 19.35 33.37
N ALA A 696 14.12 18.46 32.58
CA ALA A 696 13.53 17.91 31.36
C ALA A 696 12.38 16.92 31.64
N THR A 697 12.34 16.31 32.83
CA THR A 697 11.36 15.31 33.26
C THR A 697 10.39 15.82 34.32
N ASN A 698 10.83 16.74 35.16
CA ASN A 698 10.01 17.33 36.21
C ASN A 698 8.94 18.22 35.57
N MET A 699 7.73 18.26 36.14
CA MET A 699 6.61 19.11 35.68
C MET A 699 6.50 20.45 36.43
N GLY A 700 7.45 20.74 37.33
CA GLY A 700 7.55 22.01 38.03
C GLY A 700 7.74 23.23 37.12
N VAL A 701 7.63 24.42 37.73
CA VAL A 701 7.79 25.70 37.04
C VAL A 701 9.21 25.82 36.50
N LEU A 702 9.33 25.96 35.18
CA LEU A 702 10.59 26.20 34.48
C LEU A 702 10.54 27.63 33.92
N VAL A 703 11.66 28.35 34.00
CA VAL A 703 11.84 29.56 33.20
C VAL A 703 11.65 29.23 31.73
N GLY A 704 10.81 30.02 31.08
CA GLY A 704 10.49 29.81 29.69
C GLY A 704 11.66 30.15 28.76
N VAL A 705 11.33 30.18 27.49
CA VAL A 705 12.17 30.74 26.42
C VAL A 705 11.79 32.21 26.22
N GLY A 706 12.76 33.12 26.28
CA GLY A 706 12.68 34.50 25.81
C GLY A 706 12.02 35.55 26.74
N ARG A 707 11.92 35.32 28.05
CA ARG A 707 11.42 36.31 29.02
C ARG A 707 12.30 37.56 29.01
N VAL A 708 11.67 38.72 28.79
CA VAL A 708 12.24 40.01 29.19
C VAL A 708 12.18 40.07 30.72
N ARG A 709 13.31 40.33 31.39
CA ARG A 709 13.33 40.56 32.85
C ARG A 709 12.30 41.66 33.15
N ARG A 710 11.31 41.37 34.00
CA ARG A 710 10.52 42.46 34.60
C ARG A 710 11.48 43.29 35.45
N PRO A 711 11.41 44.64 35.41
CA PRO A 711 12.20 45.47 36.31
C PRO A 711 11.95 45.01 37.76
N PRO A 712 13.00 44.83 38.57
CA PRO A 712 12.83 44.50 39.98
C PRO A 712 12.13 45.69 40.64
N GLY A 713 10.91 45.50 41.17
CA GLY A 713 10.20 46.61 41.83
C GLY A 713 8.68 46.54 41.93
N ARG A 714 7.99 45.50 41.48
CA ARG A 714 6.58 45.27 41.85
C ARG A 714 6.39 43.87 42.36
N ASN A 715 6.73 43.70 43.64
CA ASN A 715 6.27 42.56 44.44
C ASN A 715 4.74 42.63 44.53
N ARG A 716 4.10 41.50 44.25
CA ARG A 716 2.79 41.17 44.82
C ARG A 716 3.02 40.56 46.18
#